data_AF-A0A182WIP8-F1
#
_entry.id   AF-A0A182WIP8-F1
#
_cell.length_a   1.000
_cell.length_b   1.000
_cell.length_c   1.000
_cell.angle_alpha   90.00
_cell.angle_beta   90.00
_cell.angle_gamma   90.00
#
_symmetry.space_group_name_H-M   'P 1'
#
loop_
_entity.id
_entity.type
_entity.pdbx_description
1 polymer ?
#
loop_
_entity_poly.entity_id
_entity_poly.type
_entity_poly.pdbx_seq_one_letter_code
_entity_poly.pdbx_strand_id
1 'polypeptide(L)'
;MSSFGRIRTSTVVLVFALICLCTRYTVDAIECYSCEDENCVRASTAGITITCENANDRCFTRYNPTTLLPVARGCLKQTEEATCTGDDCVFCDSVDLCNDAGSPRHRCVVCSTIDDTRCLSNPGTLTAVQCPTPSNVDLTAAQCYSRVMDSITERGCITSQGDVDGCTGLDCSSCIGSGCNQDEFPAGRIQCVQCDDAVGCNADDSTSVYCDNVEDICVTMRRPNGTVMKSCQKAMPTADVSYCLTNPSQCNYCGKTLCNGLPFSASATTKSCYQCEGSDCLKSSARLVSCELTDDDCYSMFTGFNPSRRGCTQEMSREEKATCNAMDCVVCSESECNLQSRADHRCGYCSTVNDVNCIAPASGALPIVQCPAPSTDVSDAQCYTKIVGGSVTERGCISATSELIGCAADGRNCATCNIENDGEACNSGIFPTDRRRCMVGTTANVYCPNPWDDCVQLLQSGTRKRTCRSSLSEVERNFCGNNTNRCHFCSIDNCNTEEVNFNYVECLSCDSATDIRCATNPAALTTFEQCATCATALITSAGKTTTRRGCLASLPADVSAQCSVTAGSSCQRCSTNRCNTANFPSTRLQCYRCTDAPCVSHQNVRLEYCPEYNATDSCLLESDSAGQLLRLDCRSSLTESELNACSGRCQMCSTAGCNDPMAYSTSGSCVQCRSSLNSLCRSEATQVASEPCTNPANSQCYMRLIDGVTERGCMSDLAASEHSACTRGENCLVCNSRTNNCNTAQYPVAPLTCFQCDSRTDGENCKAAQTGEAPECPTYDTANKCYTIVQSNGDTVRKCSTAAREVECGTASGCEVCLFRGCNTKANSATGNTEPPVRTTTPGPINDASTAVVSCTVKLVMMLGMWLIWAH
;
A
#
# COMPACT_ATOMS: atom_id res chain seq x y z
N MET A 1 -23.43 -90.58 34.37
CA MET A 1 -22.86 -91.85 33.86
C MET A 1 -21.54 -91.54 33.13
N SER A 2 -20.66 -92.54 32.99
CA SER A 2 -19.60 -92.75 31.96
C SER A 2 -19.42 -91.73 30.80
N SER A 3 -18.23 -91.49 30.21
CA SER A 3 -16.84 -91.98 30.42
C SER A 3 -15.85 -91.28 29.43
N PHE A 4 -14.53 -91.55 29.55
CA PHE A 4 -13.40 -91.21 28.63
C PHE A 4 -12.92 -89.75 28.58
N GLY A 5 -11.61 -89.41 28.40
CA GLY A 5 -10.35 -90.20 28.36
C GLY A 5 -9.11 -89.26 28.21
N ARG A 6 -7.97 -89.47 28.93
CA ARG A 6 -6.76 -90.28 28.57
C ARG A 6 -5.83 -89.64 27.50
N ILE A 7 -4.48 -89.51 27.59
CA ILE A 7 -3.40 -89.69 28.62
C ILE A 7 -2.06 -89.11 28.09
N ARG A 8 -1.12 -88.63 28.96
CA ARG A 8 0.38 -88.81 28.95
C ARG A 8 1.10 -87.87 29.99
N THR A 9 1.77 -88.35 31.06
CA THR A 9 3.21 -88.78 31.22
C THR A 9 4.26 -87.67 30.96
N SER A 10 5.36 -87.46 31.72
CA SER A 10 6.00 -88.12 32.91
C SER A 10 7.25 -87.27 33.32
N THR A 11 8.04 -87.43 34.41
CA THR A 11 8.07 -88.18 35.71
C THR A 11 9.16 -87.51 36.63
N VAL A 12 9.21 -87.78 37.95
CA VAL A 12 10.13 -87.13 38.94
C VAL A 12 11.17 -88.11 39.55
N VAL A 13 12.36 -87.61 39.94
CA VAL A 13 13.40 -88.29 40.77
C VAL A 13 14.05 -87.27 41.74
N LEU A 14 14.61 -87.73 42.88
CA LEU A 14 15.25 -86.92 43.95
C LEU A 14 16.38 -87.75 44.64
N VAL A 15 17.14 -87.18 45.61
CA VAL A 15 18.21 -87.81 46.43
C VAL A 15 19.57 -87.90 45.67
N PHE A 16 20.77 -87.51 46.16
CA PHE A 16 21.35 -86.99 47.44
C PHE A 16 22.65 -86.16 47.11
N ALA A 17 23.57 -85.64 47.96
CA ALA A 17 23.84 -85.52 49.42
C ALA A 17 25.01 -84.51 49.69
N LEU A 18 25.45 -84.41 50.96
CA LEU A 18 26.72 -83.90 51.53
C LEU A 18 26.87 -82.41 51.94
N ILE A 19 27.56 -82.23 53.08
CA ILE A 19 27.88 -80.96 53.76
C ILE A 19 29.40 -80.76 53.71
N CYS A 20 29.86 -79.52 53.52
CA CYS A 20 31.23 -79.13 53.83
C CYS A 20 31.26 -77.75 54.51
N LEU A 21 31.46 -77.75 55.84
CA LEU A 21 31.62 -76.52 56.62
C LEU A 21 33.05 -76.00 56.48
N CYS A 22 33.24 -74.98 55.64
CA CYS A 22 34.45 -74.17 55.61
C CYS A 22 34.12 -72.76 56.13
N THR A 23 34.29 -72.54 57.44
CA THR A 23 34.23 -71.19 58.03
C THR A 23 35.46 -70.38 57.59
N ARG A 24 35.39 -69.81 56.39
CA ARG A 24 36.23 -68.65 56.07
C ARG A 24 35.64 -67.45 56.79
N TYR A 25 36.46 -66.72 57.53
CA TYR A 25 36.23 -65.29 57.67
C TYR A 25 36.46 -64.69 56.28
N THR A 26 35.39 -64.41 55.55
CA THR A 26 35.42 -63.23 54.68
C THR A 26 35.45 -62.04 55.62
N VAL A 27 36.43 -61.15 55.42
CA VAL A 27 36.22 -59.76 55.81
C VAL A 27 35.50 -59.19 54.61
N ASP A 28 34.23 -58.84 54.77
CA ASP A 28 33.37 -58.52 53.64
C ASP A 28 33.89 -57.25 52.97
N ALA A 29 34.45 -57.43 51.78
CA ALA A 29 35.09 -56.35 51.02
C ALA A 29 34.00 -55.58 50.29
N ILE A 30 33.93 -54.28 50.55
CA ILE A 30 32.84 -53.41 50.09
C ILE A 30 32.70 -53.45 48.57
N GLU A 31 31.46 -53.62 48.10
CA GLU A 31 31.11 -53.49 46.70
C GLU A 31 30.83 -52.02 46.37
N CYS A 32 31.33 -51.51 45.25
CA CYS A 32 31.19 -50.12 44.82
C CYS A 32 30.70 -50.03 43.38
N TYR A 33 29.99 -48.95 43.02
CA TYR A 33 29.80 -48.62 41.61
C TYR A 33 31.13 -48.20 40.98
N SER A 34 31.43 -48.69 39.77
CA SER A 34 32.67 -48.42 39.03
C SER A 34 32.39 -47.87 37.64
N CYS A 35 33.00 -46.74 37.27
CA CYS A 35 32.79 -46.09 35.98
C CYS A 35 33.82 -44.97 35.74
N GLU A 36 33.96 -44.56 34.48
CA GLU A 36 34.70 -43.37 34.04
C GLU A 36 33.88 -42.55 33.03
N ASP A 37 34.12 -41.25 33.00
CA ASP A 37 33.49 -40.23 32.16
C ASP A 37 31.93 -40.22 32.26
N GLU A 38 31.24 -39.89 31.17
CA GLU A 38 29.79 -39.66 31.10
C GLU A 38 28.96 -40.88 31.55
N ASN A 39 29.55 -42.08 31.52
CA ASN A 39 28.92 -43.31 32.02
C ASN A 39 28.61 -43.27 33.53
N CYS A 40 29.25 -42.38 34.28
CA CYS A 40 29.07 -42.28 35.73
C CYS A 40 27.77 -41.62 36.21
N VAL A 41 27.04 -40.95 35.31
CA VAL A 41 25.81 -40.22 35.67
C VAL A 41 24.76 -41.16 36.27
N ARG A 42 24.60 -42.38 35.72
CA ARG A 42 23.53 -43.33 36.09
C ARG A 42 24.08 -44.60 36.75
N ALA A 43 24.08 -44.67 38.08
CA ALA A 43 24.48 -45.88 38.81
C ALA A 43 23.64 -47.12 38.46
N SER A 44 22.33 -46.92 38.29
CA SER A 44 21.34 -47.91 37.86
C SER A 44 21.68 -48.59 36.52
N THR A 45 22.37 -47.87 35.63
CA THR A 45 22.62 -48.29 34.23
C THR A 45 24.09 -48.56 33.94
N ALA A 46 25.02 -48.10 34.79
CA ALA A 46 26.45 -48.38 34.66
C ALA A 46 26.74 -49.89 34.66
N GLY A 47 25.97 -50.68 35.43
CA GLY A 47 26.00 -52.16 35.40
C GLY A 47 27.30 -52.82 35.86
N ILE A 48 28.34 -52.03 36.14
CA ILE A 48 29.66 -52.48 36.58
C ILE A 48 29.79 -52.10 38.06
N THR A 49 29.52 -53.08 38.92
CA THR A 49 29.96 -53.05 40.31
C THR A 49 31.38 -53.62 40.40
N ILE A 50 32.13 -53.22 41.43
CA ILE A 50 33.45 -53.75 41.73
C ILE A 50 33.57 -54.02 43.23
N THR A 51 33.94 -55.24 43.60
CA THR A 51 34.36 -55.58 44.97
C THR A 51 35.77 -55.05 45.18
N CYS A 52 36.01 -54.27 46.23
CA CYS A 52 37.34 -53.73 46.49
C CYS A 52 38.37 -54.80 46.89
N GLU A 53 39.65 -54.50 46.68
CA GLU A 53 40.74 -55.46 46.87
C GLU A 53 41.06 -55.70 48.36
N ASN A 54 40.87 -54.69 49.21
CA ASN A 54 41.20 -54.72 50.63
C ASN A 54 40.02 -54.28 51.52
N ALA A 55 39.95 -54.82 52.73
CA ALA A 55 38.91 -54.48 53.72
C ALA A 55 38.98 -53.04 54.28
N ASN A 56 40.00 -52.26 53.91
CA ASN A 56 40.16 -50.85 54.26
C ASN A 56 39.94 -49.91 53.05
N ASP A 57 39.68 -50.46 51.86
CA ASP A 57 39.38 -49.65 50.67
C ASP A 57 37.95 -49.10 50.77
N ARG A 58 37.71 -47.92 50.21
CA ARG A 58 36.43 -47.21 50.28
C ARG A 58 35.80 -47.05 48.91
N CYS A 59 34.48 -46.90 48.84
CA CYS A 59 33.86 -46.45 47.60
C CYS A 59 34.03 -44.93 47.44
N PHE A 60 34.32 -44.43 46.23
CA PHE A 60 34.40 -43.00 45.94
C PHE A 60 33.54 -42.56 44.75
N THR A 61 33.25 -41.25 44.71
CA THR A 61 32.67 -40.55 43.55
C THR A 61 33.34 -39.20 43.35
N ARG A 62 33.84 -38.94 42.14
CA ARG A 62 34.30 -37.63 41.67
C ARG A 62 33.19 -36.94 40.88
N TYR A 63 33.04 -35.63 41.06
CA TYR A 63 32.07 -34.80 40.35
C TYR A 63 32.79 -33.78 39.45
N ASN A 64 32.13 -33.39 38.36
CA ASN A 64 32.54 -32.23 37.57
C ASN A 64 32.23 -30.94 38.35
N PRO A 65 33.19 -30.01 38.55
CA PRO A 65 32.99 -28.82 39.39
C PRO A 65 32.07 -27.76 38.77
N THR A 66 31.65 -27.93 37.51
CA THR A 66 30.75 -27.02 36.79
C THR A 66 29.37 -27.65 36.56
N THR A 67 29.31 -28.91 36.12
CA THR A 67 28.03 -29.59 35.87
C THR A 67 27.48 -30.33 37.10
N LEU A 68 28.29 -30.53 38.14
CA LEU A 68 27.97 -31.24 39.39
C LEU A 68 27.59 -32.73 39.21
N LEU A 69 27.73 -33.27 38.00
CA LEU A 69 27.47 -34.66 37.67
C LEU A 69 28.67 -35.55 38.04
N PRO A 70 28.46 -36.84 38.38
CA PRO A 70 29.54 -37.80 38.59
C PRO A 70 30.34 -38.05 37.30
N VAL A 71 31.68 -38.12 37.41
CA VAL A 71 32.61 -38.36 36.27
C VAL A 71 33.62 -39.49 36.52
N ALA A 72 33.76 -39.98 37.75
CA ALA A 72 34.45 -41.23 38.06
C ALA A 72 33.88 -41.84 39.34
N ARG A 73 33.76 -43.16 39.38
CA ARG A 73 33.43 -43.93 40.60
C ARG A 73 34.26 -45.19 40.67
N GLY A 74 34.52 -45.70 41.88
CA GLY A 74 35.17 -46.99 42.08
C GLY A 74 35.69 -47.17 43.51
N CYS A 75 36.69 -48.03 43.67
CA CYS A 75 37.42 -48.22 44.92
C CYS A 75 38.57 -47.21 45.07
N LEU A 76 38.65 -46.60 46.25
CA LEU A 76 39.70 -45.69 46.70
C LEU A 76 40.54 -46.40 47.76
N LYS A 77 41.84 -46.54 47.52
CA LYS A 77 42.73 -47.22 48.46
C LYS A 77 42.99 -46.36 49.68
N GLN A 78 43.19 -46.97 50.84
CA GLN A 78 43.51 -46.24 52.08
C GLN A 78 44.75 -45.33 51.97
N THR A 79 45.71 -45.68 51.10
CA THR A 79 46.89 -44.84 50.79
C THR A 79 46.61 -43.65 49.89
N GLU A 80 45.42 -43.59 49.27
CA GLU A 80 45.02 -42.65 48.23
C GLU A 80 43.91 -41.69 48.69
N GLU A 81 43.42 -41.81 49.94
CA GLU A 81 42.36 -40.96 50.52
C GLU A 81 42.63 -39.45 50.34
N ALA A 82 43.89 -39.02 50.46
CA ALA A 82 44.31 -37.63 50.25
C ALA A 82 44.16 -37.12 48.79
N THR A 83 43.75 -37.98 47.85
CA THR A 83 43.43 -37.64 46.45
C THR A 83 41.92 -37.53 46.17
N CYS A 84 41.09 -37.69 47.21
CA CYS A 84 39.64 -37.52 47.14
C CYS A 84 39.14 -36.73 48.36
N THR A 85 39.22 -35.40 48.26
CA THR A 85 38.90 -34.49 49.38
C THR A 85 38.19 -33.24 48.88
N GLY A 86 37.18 -32.79 49.63
CA GLY A 86 36.39 -31.60 49.30
C GLY A 86 35.15 -31.92 48.47
N ASP A 87 34.36 -30.90 48.15
CA ASP A 87 33.00 -31.10 47.62
C ASP A 87 32.94 -31.70 46.20
N ASP A 88 34.08 -31.75 45.50
CA ASP A 88 34.21 -32.31 44.14
C ASP A 88 34.69 -33.79 44.15
N CYS A 89 35.04 -34.37 45.31
CA CYS A 89 35.30 -35.81 45.46
C CYS A 89 34.96 -36.31 46.87
N VAL A 90 34.03 -37.26 46.96
CA VAL A 90 33.58 -37.88 48.22
C VAL A 90 33.88 -39.37 48.27
N PHE A 91 34.00 -39.92 49.47
CA PHE A 91 34.14 -41.36 49.71
C PHE A 91 33.26 -41.84 50.87
N CYS A 92 33.02 -43.15 50.95
CA CYS A 92 32.21 -43.80 51.97
C CYS A 92 32.63 -45.26 52.21
N ASP A 93 32.36 -45.77 53.41
CA ASP A 93 32.67 -47.12 53.90
C ASP A 93 31.50 -47.72 54.71
N SER A 94 30.28 -47.20 54.53
CA SER A 94 29.14 -47.47 55.43
C SER A 94 28.33 -48.73 55.07
N VAL A 95 28.16 -49.02 53.78
CA VAL A 95 27.43 -50.16 53.21
C VAL A 95 27.92 -50.40 51.78
N ASP A 96 27.68 -51.60 51.23
CA ASP A 96 27.83 -51.85 49.80
C ASP A 96 27.06 -50.82 48.96
N LEU A 97 27.66 -50.42 47.84
CA LEU A 97 27.16 -49.47 46.85
C LEU A 97 26.88 -48.06 47.40
N CYS A 98 27.49 -47.68 48.53
CA CYS A 98 27.28 -46.37 49.18
C CYS A 98 27.66 -45.15 48.32
N ASN A 99 28.45 -45.31 47.25
CA ASN A 99 28.93 -44.20 46.42
C ASN A 99 27.90 -43.70 45.39
N ASP A 100 26.61 -43.68 45.75
CA ASP A 100 25.50 -43.17 44.92
C ASP A 100 24.83 -41.88 45.46
N ALA A 101 25.56 -41.12 46.27
CA ALA A 101 25.19 -39.75 46.60
C ALA A 101 25.39 -38.80 45.39
N GLY A 102 24.47 -37.84 45.20
CA GLY A 102 24.70 -36.70 44.32
C GLY A 102 25.76 -35.75 44.90
N SER A 103 26.26 -34.80 44.10
CA SER A 103 27.31 -33.86 44.56
C SER A 103 26.90 -33.12 45.85
N PRO A 104 27.80 -32.97 46.85
CA PRO A 104 27.58 -32.10 48.00
C PRO A 104 27.20 -30.65 47.65
N ARG A 105 27.54 -30.20 46.44
CA ARG A 105 27.27 -28.87 45.87
C ARG A 105 25.92 -28.79 45.14
N HIS A 106 25.26 -29.94 44.92
CA HIS A 106 23.94 -30.03 44.34
C HIS A 106 22.90 -30.24 45.44
N ARG A 107 22.49 -29.11 46.04
CA ARG A 107 21.48 -29.06 47.10
C ARG A 107 20.32 -28.18 46.68
N CYS A 108 19.11 -28.70 46.68
CA CYS A 108 17.91 -27.97 46.28
C CYS A 108 16.95 -27.82 47.46
N VAL A 109 16.18 -26.74 47.50
CA VAL A 109 14.95 -26.74 48.29
C VAL A 109 14.00 -27.75 47.66
N VAL A 110 13.45 -28.64 48.50
CA VAL A 110 12.46 -29.64 48.12
C VAL A 110 11.20 -29.36 48.93
N CYS A 111 10.11 -28.98 48.26
CA CYS A 111 8.83 -28.66 48.90
C CYS A 111 7.67 -28.62 47.88
N SER A 112 6.44 -28.66 48.40
CA SER A 112 5.20 -28.31 47.70
C SER A 112 4.38 -27.37 48.59
N THR A 113 3.60 -26.45 48.00
CA THR A 113 2.66 -25.61 48.78
C THR A 113 1.50 -26.38 49.41
N ILE A 114 1.31 -27.66 49.03
CA ILE A 114 0.40 -28.59 49.72
C ILE A 114 0.91 -28.89 51.14
N ASP A 115 2.22 -29.07 51.30
CA ASP A 115 2.86 -29.51 52.55
C ASP A 115 3.42 -28.34 53.38
N ASP A 116 3.96 -27.31 52.71
CA ASP A 116 4.54 -26.14 53.35
C ASP A 116 4.28 -24.86 52.54
N THR A 117 3.45 -23.96 53.06
CA THR A 117 3.10 -22.70 52.42
C THR A 117 4.30 -21.75 52.24
N ARG A 118 5.43 -21.99 52.93
CA ARG A 118 6.69 -21.27 52.71
C ARG A 118 7.33 -21.60 51.37
N CYS A 119 6.97 -22.71 50.72
CA CYS A 119 7.47 -23.08 49.39
C CYS A 119 7.17 -22.00 48.32
N LEU A 120 6.06 -21.29 48.50
CA LEU A 120 5.71 -20.07 47.78
C LEU A 120 6.11 -18.82 48.59
N SER A 121 5.65 -18.71 49.84
CA SER A 121 5.66 -17.42 50.55
C SER A 121 7.01 -16.96 51.09
N ASN A 122 7.93 -17.88 51.43
CA ASN A 122 9.30 -17.54 51.86
C ASN A 122 10.29 -18.71 51.64
N PRO A 123 10.55 -19.10 50.38
CA PRO A 123 11.39 -20.25 50.03
C PRO A 123 12.84 -20.14 50.53
N GLY A 124 13.38 -18.93 50.68
CA GLY A 124 14.70 -18.68 51.30
C GLY A 124 14.81 -19.11 52.76
N THR A 125 13.71 -19.35 53.48
CA THR A 125 13.72 -19.93 54.84
C THR A 125 13.76 -21.47 54.86
N LEU A 126 13.67 -22.12 53.69
CA LEU A 126 13.72 -23.57 53.58
C LEU A 126 15.15 -24.06 53.36
N THR A 127 15.57 -25.07 54.12
CA THR A 127 16.92 -25.63 54.07
C THR A 127 17.09 -26.53 52.85
N ALA A 128 17.98 -26.15 51.93
CA ALA A 128 18.29 -26.98 50.76
C ALA A 128 18.90 -28.34 51.16
N VAL A 129 18.28 -29.43 50.71
CA VAL A 129 18.70 -30.82 50.94
C VAL A 129 19.60 -31.32 49.81
N GLN A 130 20.50 -32.25 50.09
CA GLN A 130 21.34 -32.87 49.05
C GLN A 130 20.50 -33.78 48.16
N CYS A 131 20.62 -33.62 46.85
CA CYS A 131 19.87 -34.39 45.88
C CYS A 131 20.48 -35.80 45.68
N PRO A 132 19.65 -36.81 45.34
CA PRO A 132 20.13 -38.10 44.88
C PRO A 132 20.77 -37.99 43.48
N THR A 133 21.39 -39.06 43.01
CA THR A 133 21.90 -39.16 41.63
C THR A 133 20.77 -39.29 40.60
N PRO A 134 20.90 -38.68 39.40
CA PRO A 134 19.91 -38.80 38.33
C PRO A 134 19.79 -40.26 37.87
N SER A 135 18.63 -40.87 38.10
CA SER A 135 18.50 -42.34 38.10
C SER A 135 18.12 -42.93 36.75
N ASN A 136 17.35 -42.18 35.95
CA ASN A 136 16.79 -42.62 34.65
C ASN A 136 16.55 -41.41 33.71
N VAL A 137 17.55 -40.55 33.54
CA VAL A 137 17.46 -39.32 32.74
C VAL A 137 18.81 -38.99 32.11
N ASP A 138 18.82 -38.26 30.99
CA ASP A 138 20.03 -37.68 30.40
C ASP A 138 20.11 -36.19 30.77
N LEU A 139 21.18 -35.78 31.44
CA LEU A 139 21.36 -34.41 31.92
C LEU A 139 22.77 -33.93 31.59
N THR A 140 22.87 -32.68 31.15
CA THR A 140 24.15 -31.99 30.96
C THR A 140 24.69 -31.36 32.24
N ALA A 141 23.83 -31.17 33.26
CA ALA A 141 24.19 -30.77 34.62
C ALA A 141 23.16 -31.25 35.66
N ALA A 142 23.57 -31.36 36.92
CA ALA A 142 22.68 -31.65 38.03
C ALA A 142 21.88 -30.40 38.41
N GLN A 143 20.55 -30.45 38.25
CA GLN A 143 19.68 -29.29 38.23
C GLN A 143 18.64 -29.31 39.35
N CYS A 144 18.46 -28.17 40.02
CA CYS A 144 17.27 -27.90 40.80
C CYS A 144 16.16 -27.37 39.89
N TYR A 145 14.90 -27.54 40.28
CA TYR A 145 13.77 -26.87 39.66
C TYR A 145 12.94 -26.05 40.65
N SER A 146 12.25 -25.05 40.11
CA SER A 146 11.07 -24.41 40.68
C SER A 146 9.97 -24.44 39.62
N ARG A 147 8.77 -24.94 39.94
CA ARG A 147 7.63 -24.99 39.01
C ARG A 147 6.32 -24.58 39.65
N VAL A 148 5.34 -24.26 38.81
CA VAL A 148 3.93 -24.15 39.19
C VAL A 148 3.12 -25.16 38.39
N MET A 149 2.19 -25.85 39.05
CA MET A 149 1.19 -26.71 38.41
C MET A 149 -0.18 -26.31 38.95
N ASP A 150 -1.03 -25.76 38.08
CA ASP A 150 -2.31 -25.08 38.38
C ASP A 150 -2.18 -23.90 39.37
N SER A 151 -2.06 -24.22 40.65
CA SER A 151 -1.89 -23.32 41.81
C SER A 151 -0.79 -23.79 42.77
N ILE A 152 -0.29 -25.01 42.59
CA ILE A 152 0.68 -25.65 43.47
C ILE A 152 2.07 -25.19 43.05
N THR A 153 2.86 -24.66 43.99
CA THR A 153 4.27 -24.32 43.73
C THR A 153 5.14 -25.43 44.27
N GLU A 154 5.93 -26.04 43.41
CA GLU A 154 6.85 -27.12 43.77
C GLU A 154 8.29 -26.71 43.51
N ARG A 155 9.19 -27.18 44.38
CA ARG A 155 10.63 -27.03 44.26
C ARG A 155 11.26 -28.38 44.48
N GLY A 156 12.29 -28.73 43.70
CA GLY A 156 12.88 -30.06 43.76
C GLY A 156 14.21 -30.21 43.04
N CYS A 157 14.67 -31.46 42.96
CA CYS A 157 15.83 -31.90 42.18
C CYS A 157 15.32 -32.56 40.89
N ILE A 158 15.98 -32.36 39.75
CA ILE A 158 15.71 -33.13 38.53
C ILE A 158 16.43 -34.48 38.62
N THR A 159 15.66 -35.57 38.75
CA THR A 159 16.18 -36.93 39.03
C THR A 159 15.74 -37.97 38.01
N SER A 160 14.66 -37.70 37.29
CA SER A 160 13.97 -38.59 36.36
C SER A 160 13.52 -37.83 35.10
N GLN A 161 13.19 -38.55 34.03
CA GLN A 161 12.65 -37.92 32.82
C GLN A 161 11.34 -37.16 33.10
N GLY A 162 10.51 -37.64 34.04
CA GLY A 162 9.28 -36.95 34.44
C GLY A 162 9.51 -35.60 35.13
N ASP A 163 10.67 -35.41 35.78
CA ASP A 163 11.07 -34.11 36.33
C ASP A 163 11.46 -33.13 35.22
N VAL A 164 12.05 -33.62 34.12
CA VAL A 164 12.40 -32.82 32.93
C VAL A 164 11.15 -32.47 32.13
N ASP A 165 10.33 -33.47 31.78
CA ASP A 165 9.11 -33.28 31.00
C ASP A 165 8.14 -32.33 31.73
N GLY A 166 8.00 -32.54 33.05
CA GLY A 166 7.25 -31.67 33.96
C GLY A 166 8.01 -30.41 34.42
N CYS A 167 9.08 -30.02 33.73
CA CYS A 167 9.78 -28.75 33.92
C CYS A 167 10.02 -28.05 32.56
N THR A 168 8.94 -27.79 31.85
CA THR A 168 8.94 -27.17 30.52
C THR A 168 8.05 -25.93 30.46
N GLY A 169 8.28 -25.05 29.47
CA GLY A 169 7.53 -23.80 29.31
C GLY A 169 7.88 -22.73 30.36
N LEU A 170 6.98 -21.76 30.54
CA LEU A 170 7.18 -20.64 31.47
C LEU A 170 6.84 -21.00 32.93
N ASP A 171 6.19 -22.14 33.15
CA ASP A 171 5.81 -22.64 34.48
C ASP A 171 6.88 -23.48 35.15
N CYS A 172 8.09 -23.57 34.58
CA CYS A 172 9.27 -24.03 35.30
C CYS A 172 10.49 -23.16 35.04
N SER A 173 11.41 -23.14 36.00
CA SER A 173 12.80 -22.73 35.83
C SER A 173 13.72 -23.76 36.45
N SER A 174 14.85 -24.05 35.80
CA SER A 174 15.89 -24.93 36.33
C SER A 174 17.22 -24.17 36.50
N CYS A 175 18.00 -24.61 37.48
CA CYS A 175 19.25 -23.95 37.87
C CYS A 175 20.27 -24.94 38.45
N ILE A 176 21.54 -24.54 38.55
CA ILE A 176 22.65 -25.38 39.02
C ILE A 176 23.25 -24.78 40.29
N GLY A 177 23.51 -25.62 41.30
CA GLY A 177 24.21 -25.25 42.53
C GLY A 177 23.32 -25.18 43.79
N SER A 178 23.96 -25.18 44.96
CA SER A 178 23.32 -25.16 46.28
C SER A 178 22.37 -23.98 46.47
N GLY A 179 21.09 -24.27 46.69
CA GLY A 179 20.06 -23.29 47.01
C GLY A 179 19.59 -22.44 45.83
N CYS A 180 20.02 -22.71 44.59
CA CYS A 180 19.68 -21.86 43.44
C CYS A 180 18.17 -21.75 43.18
N ASN A 181 17.37 -22.70 43.67
CA ASN A 181 15.91 -22.67 43.61
C ASN A 181 15.26 -22.07 44.88
N GLN A 182 15.91 -21.12 45.55
CA GLN A 182 15.37 -20.38 46.70
C GLN A 182 14.67 -19.05 46.37
N ASP A 183 14.81 -18.52 45.15
CA ASP A 183 14.19 -17.26 44.73
C ASP A 183 12.68 -17.39 44.45
N GLU A 184 11.96 -16.27 44.41
CA GLU A 184 10.54 -16.23 44.05
C GLU A 184 10.30 -16.86 42.66
N PHE A 185 9.26 -17.70 42.53
CA PHE A 185 8.93 -18.33 41.26
C PHE A 185 7.41 -18.33 40.96
N PRO A 186 6.99 -17.88 39.77
CA PRO A 186 7.75 -17.06 38.81
C PRO A 186 8.23 -15.75 39.44
N ALA A 187 9.26 -15.11 38.90
CA ALA A 187 9.73 -13.83 39.42
C ALA A 187 8.72 -12.70 39.10
N GLY A 188 8.44 -11.85 40.08
CA GLY A 188 7.36 -10.86 40.00
C GLY A 188 5.98 -11.49 40.20
N ARG A 189 5.86 -12.57 40.98
CA ARG A 189 4.58 -13.26 41.20
C ARG A 189 3.56 -12.33 41.82
N ILE A 190 2.32 -12.40 41.33
CA ILE A 190 1.26 -11.53 41.82
C ILE A 190 1.02 -11.74 43.32
N GLN A 191 1.15 -10.65 44.06
CA GLN A 191 0.89 -10.55 45.49
C GLN A 191 -0.09 -9.42 45.71
N CYS A 192 -1.14 -9.67 46.48
CA CYS A 192 -2.21 -8.70 46.73
C CYS A 192 -2.37 -8.46 48.23
N VAL A 193 -2.80 -7.25 48.59
CA VAL A 193 -3.33 -6.98 49.93
C VAL A 193 -4.64 -7.76 50.10
N GLN A 194 -4.80 -8.43 51.25
CA GLN A 194 -5.98 -9.21 51.59
C GLN A 194 -6.60 -8.72 52.91
N CYS A 195 -7.89 -8.34 52.87
CA CYS A 195 -8.67 -7.91 54.03
C CYS A 195 -10.18 -7.88 53.68
N ASP A 196 -11.05 -8.03 54.68
CA ASP A 196 -12.52 -8.14 54.46
C ASP A 196 -13.36 -7.17 55.32
N ASP A 197 -12.74 -6.36 56.18
CA ASP A 197 -13.43 -5.37 57.03
C ASP A 197 -12.99 -3.92 56.78
N ALA A 198 -13.89 -2.98 57.12
CA ALA A 198 -13.76 -1.56 56.81
C ALA A 198 -12.73 -0.80 57.66
N VAL A 199 -12.20 -1.40 58.74
CA VAL A 199 -11.15 -0.79 59.57
C VAL A 199 -9.78 -1.25 59.07
N GLY A 200 -9.61 -2.57 58.87
CA GLY A 200 -8.37 -3.14 58.34
C GLY A 200 -8.07 -2.72 56.90
N CYS A 201 -9.06 -2.68 56.01
CA CYS A 201 -8.84 -2.34 54.59
C CYS A 201 -8.54 -0.86 54.31
N ASN A 202 -8.63 0.02 55.30
CA ASN A 202 -8.35 1.45 55.19
C ASN A 202 -7.20 1.92 56.09
N ALA A 203 -6.46 1.00 56.70
CA ALA A 203 -5.27 1.23 57.50
C ALA A 203 -4.07 0.48 56.91
N ASP A 204 -2.85 0.91 57.22
CA ASP A 204 -1.62 0.33 56.66
C ASP A 204 -1.28 -1.07 57.24
N ASP A 205 -1.98 -1.53 58.28
CA ASP A 205 -1.79 -2.84 58.95
C ASP A 205 -2.33 -4.05 58.14
N SER A 206 -2.65 -3.88 56.86
CA SER A 206 -3.25 -4.93 56.02
C SER A 206 -2.21 -5.97 55.53
N THR A 207 -2.47 -7.26 55.76
CA THR A 207 -1.59 -8.36 55.31
C THR A 207 -1.60 -8.55 53.79
N SER A 208 -0.43 -8.85 53.21
CA SER A 208 -0.34 -9.31 51.81
C SER A 208 -0.28 -10.84 51.69
N VAL A 209 -0.78 -11.35 50.58
CA VAL A 209 -0.80 -12.78 50.22
C VAL A 209 -0.40 -12.93 48.76
N TYR A 210 0.34 -13.99 48.42
CA TYR A 210 0.53 -14.38 47.02
C TYR A 210 -0.76 -15.00 46.50
N CYS A 211 -1.14 -14.71 45.26
CA CYS A 211 -2.25 -15.42 44.66
C CYS A 211 -1.82 -16.83 44.27
N ASP A 212 -2.72 -17.79 44.49
CA ASP A 212 -2.51 -19.20 44.19
C ASP A 212 -2.13 -19.40 42.70
N ASN A 213 -2.91 -18.79 41.80
CA ASN A 213 -2.67 -18.82 40.37
C ASN A 213 -1.77 -17.65 39.92
N VAL A 214 -0.82 -17.92 39.01
CA VAL A 214 0.20 -16.96 38.56
C VAL A 214 -0.32 -15.88 37.60
N GLU A 215 -1.53 -16.05 37.07
CA GLU A 215 -2.24 -15.09 36.22
C GLU A 215 -3.51 -14.53 36.92
N ASP A 216 -3.54 -14.56 38.25
CA ASP A 216 -4.54 -13.82 39.02
C ASP A 216 -4.21 -12.32 39.04
N ILE A 217 -5.17 -11.50 39.43
CA ILE A 217 -5.04 -10.04 39.54
C ILE A 217 -5.57 -9.56 40.89
N CYS A 218 -5.13 -8.39 41.34
CA CYS A 218 -5.62 -7.83 42.59
C CYS A 218 -6.93 -7.06 42.39
N VAL A 219 -7.80 -7.14 43.39
CA VAL A 219 -9.05 -6.37 43.46
C VAL A 219 -9.11 -5.52 44.73
N THR A 220 -9.70 -4.33 44.60
CA THR A 220 -10.28 -3.56 45.72
C THR A 220 -11.75 -3.29 45.41
N MET A 221 -12.65 -3.89 46.20
CA MET A 221 -14.10 -3.79 46.04
C MET A 221 -14.73 -2.99 47.20
N ARG A 222 -15.80 -2.24 46.92
CA ARG A 222 -16.64 -1.61 47.94
C ARG A 222 -18.07 -2.18 47.91
N ARG A 223 -18.48 -2.85 48.99
CA ARG A 223 -19.81 -3.48 49.13
C ARG A 223 -20.92 -2.43 49.36
N PRO A 224 -22.21 -2.75 49.15
CA PRO A 224 -23.34 -1.81 49.31
C PRO A 224 -23.50 -1.18 50.70
N ASN A 225 -23.03 -1.86 51.74
CA ASN A 225 -22.97 -1.36 53.12
C ASN A 225 -21.84 -0.33 53.35
N GLY A 226 -21.03 -0.04 52.33
CA GLY A 226 -19.89 0.87 52.36
C GLY A 226 -18.56 0.26 52.79
N THR A 227 -18.51 -1.03 53.18
CA THR A 227 -17.26 -1.69 53.57
C THR A 227 -16.38 -1.98 52.36
N VAL A 228 -15.06 -1.93 52.55
CA VAL A 228 -14.07 -2.28 51.52
C VAL A 228 -13.57 -3.70 51.77
N MET A 229 -13.29 -4.44 50.69
CA MET A 229 -12.61 -5.73 50.67
C MET A 229 -11.44 -5.64 49.69
N LYS A 230 -10.31 -6.28 50.03
CA LYS A 230 -9.15 -6.45 49.15
C LYS A 230 -8.80 -7.93 49.05
N SER A 231 -8.48 -8.40 47.85
CA SER A 231 -8.22 -9.83 47.57
C SER A 231 -7.44 -10.00 46.26
N CYS A 232 -6.98 -11.22 45.98
CA CYS A 232 -6.83 -11.72 44.61
C CYS A 232 -8.22 -11.98 43.98
N GLN A 233 -8.36 -11.85 42.66
CA GLN A 233 -9.66 -11.96 41.98
C GLN A 233 -10.20 -13.39 41.99
N LYS A 234 -9.37 -14.41 41.68
CA LYS A 234 -9.84 -15.81 41.64
C LYS A 234 -10.14 -16.37 43.04
N ALA A 235 -9.67 -15.71 44.09
CA ALA A 235 -10.00 -15.99 45.49
C ALA A 235 -11.30 -15.30 46.00
N MET A 236 -11.96 -14.46 45.19
CA MET A 236 -13.18 -13.75 45.61
C MET A 236 -14.37 -14.72 45.85
N PRO A 237 -15.21 -14.47 46.87
CA PRO A 237 -16.49 -15.16 47.02
C PRO A 237 -17.39 -14.96 45.79
N THR A 238 -18.10 -16.01 45.34
CA THR A 238 -18.94 -15.96 44.13
C THR A 238 -20.00 -14.85 44.15
N ALA A 239 -20.49 -14.49 45.34
CA ALA A 239 -21.42 -13.37 45.53
C ALA A 239 -20.77 -12.00 45.26
N ASP A 240 -19.51 -11.81 45.67
CA ASP A 240 -18.76 -10.57 45.45
C ASP A 240 -18.31 -10.45 43.98
N VAL A 241 -17.93 -11.56 43.32
CA VAL A 241 -17.71 -11.59 41.85
C VAL A 241 -18.97 -11.16 41.10
N SER A 242 -20.13 -11.73 41.47
CA SER A 242 -21.43 -11.38 40.88
C SER A 242 -21.81 -9.91 41.14
N TYR A 243 -21.42 -9.38 42.30
CA TYR A 243 -21.63 -7.98 42.65
C TYR A 243 -20.81 -7.04 41.75
N CYS A 244 -19.52 -7.31 41.53
CA CYS A 244 -18.66 -6.52 40.64
C CYS A 244 -19.15 -6.52 39.19
N LEU A 245 -19.52 -7.69 38.64
CA LEU A 245 -20.10 -7.80 37.29
C LEU A 245 -21.38 -6.95 37.11
N THR A 246 -22.13 -6.74 38.19
CA THR A 246 -23.35 -5.91 38.21
C THR A 246 -23.04 -4.42 38.52
N ASN A 247 -21.91 -4.11 39.15
CA ASN A 247 -21.56 -2.80 39.69
C ASN A 247 -20.07 -2.46 39.43
N PRO A 248 -19.61 -2.38 38.16
CA PRO A 248 -18.17 -2.25 37.85
C PRO A 248 -17.51 -1.03 38.49
N SER A 249 -18.22 0.09 38.68
CA SER A 249 -17.70 1.28 39.37
C SER A 249 -17.44 1.10 40.88
N GLN A 250 -17.77 -0.07 41.45
CA GLN A 250 -17.49 -0.42 42.84
C GLN A 250 -16.33 -1.42 43.00
N CYS A 251 -15.66 -1.81 41.90
CA CYS A 251 -14.55 -2.77 41.91
C CYS A 251 -13.40 -2.28 41.02
N ASN A 252 -12.25 -2.02 41.63
CA ASN A 252 -11.03 -1.64 40.93
C ASN A 252 -10.13 -2.87 40.81
N TYR A 253 -9.68 -3.17 39.59
CA TYR A 253 -8.76 -4.26 39.29
C TYR A 253 -7.37 -3.73 38.92
N CYS A 254 -6.32 -4.47 39.25
CA CYS A 254 -4.95 -4.09 38.92
C CYS A 254 -4.01 -5.30 38.88
N GLY A 255 -2.95 -5.24 38.07
CA GLY A 255 -2.11 -6.40 37.71
C GLY A 255 -0.69 -6.42 38.27
N LYS A 256 -0.22 -5.37 38.94
CA LYS A 256 1.15 -5.31 39.48
C LYS A 256 1.19 -5.68 40.97
N THR A 257 2.32 -6.20 41.42
CA THR A 257 2.54 -6.64 42.81
C THR A 257 2.17 -5.53 43.81
N LEU A 258 1.23 -5.82 44.71
CA LEU A 258 0.65 -4.92 45.73
C LEU A 258 -0.09 -3.67 45.21
N CYS A 259 -0.47 -3.64 43.93
CA CYS A 259 -1.19 -2.51 43.31
C CYS A 259 -2.49 -2.12 44.06
N ASN A 260 -3.18 -3.09 44.67
CA ASN A 260 -4.41 -2.86 45.42
C ASN A 260 -4.18 -2.28 46.84
N GLY A 261 -2.94 -1.96 47.21
CA GLY A 261 -2.59 -1.33 48.49
C GLY A 261 -3.24 0.03 48.72
N LEU A 262 -3.53 0.80 47.67
CA LEU A 262 -4.18 2.12 47.80
C LEU A 262 -5.62 2.04 48.35
N PRO A 263 -6.15 3.13 48.96
CA PRO A 263 -7.57 3.22 49.33
C PRO A 263 -8.50 3.09 48.12
N PHE A 264 -9.73 2.60 48.35
CA PHE A 264 -10.73 2.50 47.28
C PHE A 264 -11.11 3.87 46.71
N SER A 265 -11.17 3.96 45.37
CA SER A 265 -11.66 5.14 44.65
C SER A 265 -12.75 4.73 43.66
N ALA A 266 -13.95 5.33 43.79
CA ALA A 266 -15.05 5.19 42.83
C ALA A 266 -14.81 5.99 41.52
N SER A 267 -13.61 6.51 41.33
CA SER A 267 -13.16 7.23 40.13
C SER A 267 -11.69 6.92 39.87
N ALA A 268 -11.31 5.65 40.03
CA ALA A 268 -10.03 5.16 39.55
C ALA A 268 -10.01 5.23 38.02
N THR A 269 -9.03 5.94 37.48
CA THR A 269 -8.83 6.11 36.04
C THR A 269 -8.06 4.91 35.50
N THR A 270 -8.69 4.07 34.68
CA THR A 270 -7.95 3.11 33.83
C THR A 270 -7.33 3.86 32.65
N LYS A 271 -6.27 3.31 32.05
CA LYS A 271 -5.66 3.89 30.85
C LYS A 271 -6.52 3.59 29.63
N SER A 272 -6.42 4.43 28.61
CA SER A 272 -7.00 4.15 27.29
C SER A 272 -5.91 3.77 26.31
N CYS A 273 -6.08 2.65 25.60
CA CYS A 273 -5.15 2.11 24.63
C CYS A 273 -5.86 1.85 23.30
N TYR A 274 -5.14 1.96 22.18
CA TYR A 274 -5.66 1.55 20.89
C TYR A 274 -5.68 0.03 20.78
N GLN A 275 -6.78 -0.53 20.28
CA GLN A 275 -7.01 -1.97 20.18
C GLN A 275 -7.39 -2.40 18.77
N CYS A 276 -6.77 -3.47 18.29
CA CYS A 276 -6.97 -4.04 16.96
C CYS A 276 -6.29 -5.42 16.83
N GLU A 277 -6.64 -6.16 15.79
CA GLU A 277 -6.03 -7.45 15.44
C GLU A 277 -6.02 -7.65 13.92
N GLY A 278 -4.98 -8.31 13.40
CA GLY A 278 -4.82 -8.62 11.98
C GLY A 278 -4.50 -7.39 11.12
N SER A 279 -4.96 -7.41 9.86
CA SER A 279 -4.76 -6.31 8.90
C SER A 279 -5.41 -4.99 9.32
N ASP A 280 -6.41 -5.04 10.20
CA ASP A 280 -7.17 -3.88 10.66
C ASP A 280 -6.47 -3.12 11.81
N CYS A 281 -5.17 -3.36 12.02
CA CYS A 281 -4.34 -2.63 12.99
C CYS A 281 -3.72 -1.32 12.50
N LEU A 282 -3.99 -0.96 11.25
CA LEU A 282 -3.65 0.33 10.66
C LEU A 282 -4.33 1.48 11.41
N LYS A 283 -3.70 2.66 11.38
CA LYS A 283 -4.11 3.89 12.09
C LYS A 283 -5.55 4.34 11.81
N SER A 284 -6.08 4.01 10.63
CA SER A 284 -7.46 4.29 10.21
C SER A 284 -8.51 3.39 10.87
N SER A 285 -8.09 2.24 11.39
CA SER A 285 -8.97 1.13 11.77
C SER A 285 -8.86 0.77 13.26
N ALA A 286 -7.74 1.09 13.91
CA ALA A 286 -7.55 0.90 15.33
C ALA A 286 -8.52 1.75 16.17
N ARG A 287 -9.32 1.11 17.04
CA ARG A 287 -10.27 1.77 17.96
C ARG A 287 -9.58 2.13 19.28
N LEU A 288 -10.05 3.17 19.97
CA LEU A 288 -9.65 3.46 21.35
C LEU A 288 -10.55 2.68 22.32
N VAL A 289 -9.96 2.01 23.31
CA VAL A 289 -10.67 1.34 24.42
C VAL A 289 -10.03 1.72 25.76
N SER A 290 -10.78 1.62 26.85
CA SER A 290 -10.22 1.71 28.21
C SER A 290 -9.91 0.31 28.74
N CYS A 291 -8.74 0.14 29.37
CA CYS A 291 -8.34 -1.12 29.97
C CYS A 291 -9.19 -1.45 31.22
N GLU A 292 -9.15 -2.71 31.65
CA GLU A 292 -9.84 -3.22 32.86
C GLU A 292 -8.97 -2.98 34.10
N LEU A 293 -7.66 -3.19 33.97
CA LEU A 293 -6.70 -2.92 35.05
C LEU A 293 -6.37 -1.42 35.12
N THR A 294 -6.36 -0.86 36.33
CA THR A 294 -6.07 0.57 36.56
C THR A 294 -4.60 0.94 36.35
N ASP A 295 -3.72 -0.07 36.38
CA ASP A 295 -2.27 0.04 36.29
C ASP A 295 -1.68 -0.63 35.03
N ASP A 296 -2.53 -1.04 34.07
CA ASP A 296 -2.10 -1.66 32.82
C ASP A 296 -1.15 -0.77 32.00
N ASP A 297 -0.49 -1.32 31.00
CA ASP A 297 0.24 -0.59 29.98
C ASP A 297 -0.34 -0.91 28.59
N CYS A 298 -0.05 -0.08 27.59
CA CYS A 298 -0.51 -0.31 26.23
C CYS A 298 0.56 -1.04 25.41
N TYR A 299 0.15 -1.95 24.50
CA TYR A 299 1.08 -2.66 23.61
C TYR A 299 0.82 -2.44 22.12
N SER A 300 1.82 -2.70 21.28
CA SER A 300 1.72 -2.81 19.83
C SER A 300 2.70 -3.86 19.31
N MET A 301 2.16 -4.92 18.71
CA MET A 301 2.92 -5.93 17.98
C MET A 301 2.95 -5.58 16.49
N PHE A 302 4.04 -5.98 15.81
CA PHE A 302 4.29 -5.69 14.40
C PHE A 302 4.58 -6.98 13.61
N THR A 303 4.47 -6.89 12.29
CA THR A 303 4.85 -7.93 11.33
C THR A 303 5.45 -7.22 10.12
N GLY A 304 6.77 -7.25 10.00
CA GLY A 304 7.48 -6.20 9.25
C GLY A 304 7.24 -4.85 9.92
N PHE A 305 7.05 -3.78 9.13
CA PHE A 305 6.70 -2.45 9.66
C PHE A 305 5.19 -2.28 9.94
N ASN A 306 4.35 -3.23 9.53
CA ASN A 306 2.91 -3.17 9.73
C ASN A 306 2.54 -3.56 11.17
N PRO A 307 1.68 -2.80 11.86
CA PRO A 307 1.11 -3.24 13.14
C PRO A 307 0.17 -4.43 12.91
N SER A 308 0.30 -5.48 13.73
CA SER A 308 -0.47 -6.73 13.60
C SER A 308 -1.44 -6.96 14.76
N ARG A 309 -1.11 -6.49 15.96
CA ARG A 309 -2.01 -6.42 17.13
C ARG A 309 -1.70 -5.17 17.96
N ARG A 310 -2.71 -4.58 18.59
CA ARG A 310 -2.56 -3.53 19.62
C ARG A 310 -3.62 -3.75 20.69
N GLY A 311 -3.34 -3.34 21.92
CA GLY A 311 -4.31 -3.42 23.03
C GLY A 311 -3.73 -3.03 24.38
N CYS A 312 -4.37 -3.50 25.45
CA CYS A 312 -3.94 -3.37 26.85
C CYS A 312 -3.14 -4.63 27.26
N THR A 313 -2.05 -4.55 28.05
CA THR A 313 -1.23 -5.75 28.32
C THR A 313 -1.93 -6.84 29.14
N GLN A 314 -3.02 -6.54 29.84
CA GLN A 314 -3.95 -7.55 30.38
C GLN A 314 -4.37 -8.60 29.32
N GLU A 315 -4.47 -8.21 28.04
CA GLU A 315 -4.98 -9.01 26.93
C GLU A 315 -3.92 -9.91 26.27
N MET A 316 -2.65 -9.76 26.66
CA MET A 316 -1.55 -10.58 26.14
C MET A 316 -1.40 -11.87 26.95
N SER A 317 -1.16 -12.99 26.28
CA SER A 317 -0.81 -14.24 26.98
C SER A 317 0.53 -14.11 27.71
N ARG A 318 0.83 -15.05 28.62
CA ARG A 318 2.11 -15.07 29.33
C ARG A 318 3.30 -15.35 28.41
N GLU A 319 3.10 -16.13 27.36
CA GLU A 319 4.05 -16.37 26.27
C GLU A 319 4.28 -15.09 25.45
N GLU A 320 3.23 -14.36 25.14
CA GLU A 320 3.31 -13.08 24.42
C GLU A 320 4.05 -12.03 25.25
N LYS A 321 3.77 -11.94 26.55
CA LYS A 321 4.51 -11.08 27.50
C LYS A 321 5.98 -11.46 27.59
N ALA A 322 6.31 -12.76 27.66
CA ALA A 322 7.69 -13.24 27.74
C ALA A 322 8.48 -13.10 26.42
N THR A 323 7.80 -13.08 25.27
CA THR A 323 8.40 -12.94 23.93
C THR A 323 8.31 -11.52 23.35
N CYS A 324 7.70 -10.58 24.07
CA CYS A 324 7.54 -9.17 23.68
C CYS A 324 8.90 -8.43 23.65
N ASN A 325 9.63 -8.59 22.55
CA ASN A 325 10.87 -7.87 22.29
C ASN A 325 10.58 -6.45 21.77
N ALA A 326 11.41 -5.47 22.14
CA ALA A 326 11.13 -4.04 21.94
C ALA A 326 11.04 -3.54 20.48
N MET A 327 11.35 -4.37 19.47
CA MET A 327 11.17 -4.01 18.05
C MET A 327 9.87 -4.59 17.49
N ASP A 328 9.63 -5.89 17.64
CA ASP A 328 8.40 -6.53 17.16
C ASP A 328 7.20 -6.33 18.08
N CYS A 329 7.44 -5.90 19.33
CA CYS A 329 6.43 -5.70 20.37
C CYS A 329 6.82 -4.54 21.31
N VAL A 330 6.22 -3.37 21.09
CA VAL A 330 6.44 -2.19 21.93
C VAL A 330 5.38 -2.13 23.03
N VAL A 331 5.80 -2.04 24.30
CA VAL A 331 4.94 -1.68 25.44
C VAL A 331 5.26 -0.25 25.88
N CYS A 332 4.22 0.53 26.21
CA CYS A 332 4.36 1.90 26.68
C CYS A 332 3.30 2.26 27.74
N SER A 333 3.68 3.13 28.68
CA SER A 333 2.90 3.36 29.91
C SER A 333 2.00 4.60 29.92
N GLU A 334 2.07 5.47 28.92
CA GLU A 334 1.17 6.63 28.81
C GLU A 334 -0.16 6.24 28.17
N SER A 335 -1.24 6.97 28.47
CA SER A 335 -2.51 6.76 27.75
C SER A 335 -2.34 7.10 26.26
N GLU A 336 -3.02 6.37 25.38
CA GLU A 336 -3.00 6.55 23.91
C GLU A 336 -1.62 6.39 23.23
N CYS A 337 -0.60 5.97 23.97
CA CYS A 337 0.79 5.90 23.50
C CYS A 337 1.01 4.91 22.35
N ASN A 338 0.19 3.86 22.27
CA ASN A 338 0.39 2.73 21.37
C ASN A 338 -0.17 2.94 19.95
N LEU A 339 -0.30 4.19 19.48
CA LEU A 339 -0.60 4.53 18.08
C LEU A 339 0.63 5.10 17.34
N GLN A 340 1.77 4.41 17.46
CA GLN A 340 2.99 4.70 16.71
C GLN A 340 3.31 3.61 15.67
N SER A 341 4.28 3.89 14.81
CA SER A 341 4.97 2.92 13.95
C SER A 341 5.99 2.08 14.75
N ARG A 342 6.67 1.13 14.10
CA ARG A 342 7.82 0.41 14.66
C ARG A 342 8.93 1.42 15.03
N ALA A 343 9.69 1.18 16.10
CA ALA A 343 10.62 2.18 16.65
C ALA A 343 11.76 2.58 15.68
N ASP A 344 12.15 1.66 14.80
CA ASP A 344 13.15 1.78 13.73
C ASP A 344 12.56 2.24 12.38
N HIS A 345 11.25 2.47 12.28
CA HIS A 345 10.61 3.07 11.09
C HIS A 345 10.99 4.56 11.02
N ARG A 346 12.23 4.83 10.61
CA ARG A 346 12.89 6.14 10.75
C ARG A 346 13.47 6.64 9.44
N CYS A 347 12.91 7.74 8.94
CA CYS A 347 13.26 8.34 7.66
C CYS A 347 13.84 9.75 7.83
N GLY A 348 14.66 10.17 6.87
CA GLY A 348 15.03 11.56 6.71
C GLY A 348 13.83 12.40 6.29
N TYR A 349 13.61 13.54 6.94
CA TYR A 349 12.43 14.38 6.74
C TYR A 349 12.80 15.84 6.47
N CYS A 350 12.47 16.34 5.28
CA CYS A 350 12.65 17.76 4.92
C CYS A 350 11.82 18.13 3.67
N SER A 351 11.68 19.44 3.41
CA SER A 351 11.18 19.97 2.13
C SER A 351 11.94 21.24 1.76
N THR A 352 12.28 21.42 0.49
CA THR A 352 12.98 22.62 -0.01
C THR A 352 12.15 23.90 0.03
N VAL A 353 10.88 23.83 0.42
CA VAL A 353 10.07 25.01 0.80
C VAL A 353 10.59 25.62 2.11
N ASN A 354 11.09 24.79 3.03
CA ASN A 354 11.52 25.18 4.37
C ASN A 354 13.05 25.22 4.53
N ASP A 355 13.77 24.29 3.88
CA ASP A 355 15.23 24.24 3.86
C ASP A 355 15.76 23.88 2.46
N VAL A 356 16.41 24.85 1.81
CA VAL A 356 17.03 24.67 0.49
C VAL A 356 18.09 23.56 0.45
N ASN A 357 18.70 23.22 1.60
CA ASN A 357 19.70 22.15 1.68
C ASN A 357 19.06 20.76 1.60
N CYS A 358 17.74 20.62 1.68
CA CYS A 358 17.04 19.35 1.54
C CYS A 358 17.35 18.60 0.22
N ILE A 359 17.78 19.31 -0.84
CA ILE A 359 18.31 18.68 -2.07
C ILE A 359 19.55 17.82 -1.76
N ALA A 360 20.49 18.39 -1.02
CA ALA A 360 21.81 17.83 -0.72
C ALA A 360 22.19 18.13 0.74
N PRO A 361 21.60 17.42 1.72
CA PRO A 361 21.81 17.73 3.13
C PRO A 361 23.29 17.55 3.51
N ALA A 362 23.81 18.46 4.33
CA ALA A 362 25.12 18.24 4.94
C ALA A 362 25.10 17.01 5.87
N SER A 363 26.26 16.38 6.07
CA SER A 363 26.37 15.19 6.94
C SER A 363 25.84 15.49 8.35
N GLY A 364 24.83 14.74 8.79
CA GLY A 364 24.16 14.93 10.08
C GLY A 364 23.17 16.10 10.16
N ALA A 365 22.91 16.83 9.06
CA ALA A 365 21.98 17.97 9.03
C ALA A 365 20.55 17.60 8.61
N LEU A 366 20.32 16.40 8.05
CA LEU A 366 18.98 15.90 7.71
C LEU A 366 18.27 15.41 8.99
N PRO A 367 17.10 15.96 9.37
CA PRO A 367 16.34 15.46 10.51
C PRO A 367 15.87 14.02 10.26
N ILE A 368 16.13 13.11 11.20
CA ILE A 368 15.69 11.70 11.14
C ILE A 368 14.55 11.51 12.16
N VAL A 369 13.33 11.31 11.66
CA VAL A 369 12.11 11.22 12.47
C VAL A 369 11.57 9.79 12.46
N GLN A 370 10.93 9.38 13.57
CA GLN A 370 10.06 8.20 13.56
C GLN A 370 8.81 8.51 12.72
N CYS A 371 8.41 7.55 11.90
CA CYS A 371 7.31 7.72 10.97
C CYS A 371 5.94 7.67 11.68
N PRO A 372 4.90 8.34 11.14
CA PRO A 372 3.54 8.20 11.66
C PRO A 372 3.09 6.73 11.64
N ALA A 373 2.24 6.33 12.59
CA ALA A 373 1.58 5.02 12.49
C ALA A 373 0.88 4.88 11.13
N PRO A 374 1.12 3.79 10.39
CA PRO A 374 0.65 3.66 9.03
C PRO A 374 -0.87 3.49 8.96
N SER A 375 -1.51 4.15 7.99
CA SER A 375 -2.92 3.94 7.63
C SER A 375 -3.12 3.09 6.37
N THR A 376 -2.02 2.63 5.76
CA THR A 376 -2.00 1.64 4.67
C THR A 376 -0.84 0.68 4.88
N ASP A 377 -0.85 -0.48 4.23
CA ASP A 377 0.26 -1.45 4.28
C ASP A 377 1.61 -0.80 3.86
N VAL A 378 2.69 -1.13 4.57
CA VAL A 378 4.06 -0.65 4.34
C VAL A 378 5.01 -1.83 4.13
N SER A 379 4.80 -2.58 3.05
CA SER A 379 5.61 -3.74 2.64
C SER A 379 7.01 -3.35 2.14
N ASP A 380 7.11 -2.87 0.90
CA ASP A 380 8.35 -2.95 0.12
C ASP A 380 9.29 -1.76 0.32
N ALA A 381 8.77 -0.62 0.78
CA ALA A 381 9.56 0.58 1.07
C ALA A 381 8.93 1.43 2.18
N GLN A 382 9.78 2.05 2.99
CA GLN A 382 9.38 2.79 4.19
C GLN A 382 9.61 4.30 4.08
N CYS A 383 10.54 4.72 3.22
CA CYS A 383 10.90 6.13 3.01
C CYS A 383 10.83 6.52 1.53
N TYR A 384 10.61 7.82 1.26
CA TYR A 384 10.67 8.41 -0.07
C TYR A 384 11.58 9.64 -0.16
N THR A 385 12.05 9.94 -1.37
CA THR A 385 12.47 11.27 -1.82
C THR A 385 11.77 11.59 -3.13
N LYS A 386 11.02 12.71 -3.22
CA LYS A 386 10.24 13.07 -4.40
C LYS A 386 10.35 14.53 -4.81
N ILE A 387 9.97 14.82 -6.05
CA ILE A 387 10.01 16.13 -6.69
C ILE A 387 8.58 16.64 -6.92
N VAL A 388 8.13 17.58 -6.08
CA VAL A 388 6.80 18.19 -6.17
C VAL A 388 6.87 19.48 -7.00
N GLY A 389 5.86 19.72 -7.83
CA GLY A 389 5.80 20.90 -8.72
C GLY A 389 6.92 21.00 -9.75
N GLY A 390 7.75 19.95 -9.91
CA GLY A 390 8.95 19.98 -10.75
C GLY A 390 10.11 20.81 -10.18
N SER A 391 10.10 21.22 -8.91
CA SER A 391 11.19 22.03 -8.34
C SER A 391 11.37 21.89 -6.81
N VAL A 392 10.34 21.47 -6.08
CA VAL A 392 10.43 21.21 -4.64
C VAL A 392 10.94 19.79 -4.43
N THR A 393 11.96 19.60 -3.61
CA THR A 393 12.39 18.25 -3.16
C THR A 393 11.87 17.99 -1.77
N GLU A 394 11.19 16.87 -1.59
CA GLU A 394 10.61 16.43 -0.32
C GLU A 394 11.18 15.06 0.06
N ARG A 395 11.50 14.87 1.33
CA ARG A 395 11.95 13.61 1.93
C ARG A 395 11.02 13.28 3.08
N GLY A 396 10.59 12.03 3.20
CA GLY A 396 9.71 11.63 4.30
C GLY A 396 9.38 10.14 4.33
N CYS A 397 8.43 9.80 5.18
CA CYS A 397 7.93 8.44 5.45
C CYS A 397 6.80 8.04 4.50
N ILE A 398 6.72 6.75 4.18
CA ILE A 398 5.55 6.14 3.55
C ILE A 398 4.65 5.64 4.70
N SER A 399 3.51 6.30 4.91
CA SER A 399 2.52 5.94 5.94
C SER A 399 1.08 5.82 5.41
N ALA A 400 0.80 6.39 4.23
CA ALA A 400 -0.43 6.24 3.46
C ALA A 400 -0.16 6.29 1.95
N THR A 401 -1.12 5.83 1.13
CA THR A 401 -1.05 5.90 -0.35
C THR A 401 -0.82 7.32 -0.88
N SER A 402 -1.23 8.36 -0.14
CA SER A 402 -1.03 9.77 -0.49
C SER A 402 0.45 10.14 -0.68
N GLU A 403 1.36 9.55 0.10
CA GLU A 403 2.79 9.84 0.01
C GLU A 403 3.42 9.27 -1.26
N LEU A 404 2.88 8.15 -1.76
CA LEU A 404 3.26 7.51 -3.02
C LEU A 404 2.68 8.21 -4.26
N ILE A 405 1.78 9.19 -4.12
CA ILE A 405 1.29 9.99 -5.26
C ILE A 405 2.47 10.76 -5.87
N GLY A 406 2.73 10.50 -7.15
CA GLY A 406 3.90 10.99 -7.90
C GLY A 406 5.05 9.99 -8.01
N CYS A 407 5.03 8.90 -7.23
CA CYS A 407 5.96 7.78 -7.31
C CYS A 407 5.50 6.76 -8.36
N ALA A 408 5.48 7.20 -9.63
CA ALA A 408 5.19 6.36 -10.77
C ALA A 408 6.31 5.32 -11.00
N ALA A 409 5.97 4.21 -11.65
CA ALA A 409 6.89 3.09 -11.93
C ALA A 409 8.07 3.44 -12.86
N ASP A 410 8.15 4.66 -13.41
CA ASP A 410 9.32 5.16 -14.14
C ASP A 410 10.43 5.69 -13.20
N GLY A 411 10.18 5.76 -11.88
CA GLY A 411 11.11 6.24 -10.86
C GLY A 411 11.52 7.71 -11.03
N ARG A 412 10.84 8.47 -11.90
CA ARG A 412 11.37 9.74 -12.40
C ARG A 412 11.22 10.86 -11.39
N ASN A 413 10.00 11.08 -10.89
CA ASN A 413 9.73 12.14 -9.91
C ASN A 413 9.92 11.69 -8.46
N CYS A 414 10.28 10.44 -8.20
CA CYS A 414 10.38 9.89 -6.85
C CYS A 414 11.25 8.63 -6.84
N ALA A 415 12.09 8.49 -5.82
CA ALA A 415 12.65 7.23 -5.37
C ALA A 415 12.10 6.86 -4.00
N THR A 416 11.88 5.57 -3.79
CA THR A 416 11.61 4.97 -2.48
C THR A 416 12.78 4.08 -2.07
N CYS A 417 12.90 3.77 -0.78
CA CYS A 417 13.95 2.89 -0.26
C CYS A 417 13.47 2.11 0.97
N ASN A 418 14.17 1.03 1.30
CA ASN A 418 13.74 0.02 2.24
C ASN A 418 14.67 -0.02 3.46
N ILE A 419 14.15 0.25 4.66
CA ILE A 419 14.99 0.42 5.87
C ILE A 419 15.69 -0.88 6.27
N GLU A 420 15.09 -2.05 6.01
CA GLU A 420 15.68 -3.35 6.35
C GLU A 420 16.87 -3.72 5.44
N ASN A 421 17.01 -3.09 4.28
CA ASN A 421 18.15 -3.26 3.36
C ASN A 421 19.14 -2.08 3.39
N ASP A 422 18.61 -0.85 3.43
CA ASP A 422 19.36 0.40 3.23
C ASP A 422 19.63 1.17 4.55
N GLY A 423 18.99 0.79 5.67
CA GLY A 423 19.14 1.40 7.00
C GLY A 423 18.27 2.63 7.27
N GLU A 424 18.38 3.17 8.49
CA GLU A 424 17.70 4.41 8.88
C GLU A 424 18.05 5.57 7.94
N ALA A 425 17.05 6.36 7.56
CA ALA A 425 17.20 7.48 6.62
C ALA A 425 17.93 7.10 5.32
N CYS A 426 17.65 5.90 4.77
CA CYS A 426 18.03 5.49 3.43
C CYS A 426 17.74 6.56 2.35
N ASN A 427 16.68 7.35 2.56
CA ASN A 427 16.26 8.46 1.71
C ASN A 427 17.11 9.74 1.90
N SER A 428 18.38 9.63 2.28
CA SER A 428 19.31 10.75 2.51
C SER A 428 20.14 11.13 1.28
N GLY A 429 20.35 10.21 0.33
CA GLY A 429 21.16 10.42 -0.87
C GLY A 429 20.62 11.49 -1.85
N ILE A 430 21.45 11.92 -2.81
CA ILE A 430 21.02 12.87 -3.85
C ILE A 430 20.01 12.18 -4.79
N PHE A 431 18.83 12.78 -4.96
CA PHE A 431 17.80 12.30 -5.88
C PHE A 431 17.48 13.31 -6.99
N PRO A 432 17.41 12.88 -8.27
CA PRO A 432 18.02 11.65 -8.80
C PRO A 432 19.55 11.73 -8.69
N THR A 433 20.26 10.61 -8.85
CA THR A 433 21.72 10.55 -8.65
C THR A 433 22.51 11.37 -9.67
N ASP A 434 21.92 11.65 -10.84
CA ASP A 434 22.45 12.47 -11.94
C ASP A 434 21.95 13.93 -11.93
N ARG A 435 21.28 14.37 -10.85
CA ARG A 435 20.65 15.70 -10.73
C ARG A 435 21.56 16.83 -11.21
N ARG A 436 21.06 17.61 -12.18
CA ARG A 436 21.81 18.69 -12.85
C ARG A 436 22.46 19.65 -11.86
N ARG A 437 23.74 19.96 -12.11
CA ARG A 437 24.49 21.02 -11.45
C ARG A 437 24.81 22.15 -12.43
N CYS A 438 24.71 23.40 -11.99
CA CYS A 438 25.03 24.57 -12.82
C CYS A 438 25.91 25.57 -12.06
N MET A 439 26.52 26.49 -12.82
CA MET A 439 27.09 27.71 -12.26
C MET A 439 25.93 28.66 -11.90
N VAL A 440 25.84 29.07 -10.63
CA VAL A 440 24.83 30.02 -10.13
C VAL A 440 25.57 31.24 -9.60
N GLY A 441 25.40 32.38 -10.27
CA GLY A 441 26.22 33.57 -10.06
C GLY A 441 27.71 33.29 -10.33
N THR A 442 28.48 33.13 -9.25
CA THR A 442 29.92 32.79 -9.25
C THR A 442 30.23 31.42 -8.64
N THR A 443 29.21 30.65 -8.22
CA THR A 443 29.37 29.36 -7.52
C THR A 443 29.07 28.21 -8.47
N ALA A 444 30.05 27.35 -8.71
CA ALA A 444 29.89 26.13 -9.52
C ALA A 444 29.30 24.97 -8.70
N ASN A 445 28.88 23.91 -9.39
CA ASN A 445 28.34 22.68 -8.81
C ASN A 445 27.06 22.83 -7.98
N VAL A 446 26.30 23.91 -8.15
CA VAL A 446 25.03 24.13 -7.45
C VAL A 446 23.94 23.27 -8.10
N TYR A 447 23.32 22.38 -7.32
CA TYR A 447 22.21 21.55 -7.79
C TYR A 447 20.99 22.38 -8.15
N CYS A 448 20.35 22.06 -9.28
CA CYS A 448 19.14 22.73 -9.70
C CYS A 448 17.89 22.25 -8.92
N PRO A 449 16.91 23.15 -8.64
CA PRO A 449 15.64 22.78 -8.03
C PRO A 449 14.88 21.74 -8.88
N ASN A 450 14.77 21.95 -10.19
CA ASN A 450 14.36 20.89 -11.12
C ASN A 450 15.57 19.99 -11.44
N PRO A 451 15.46 18.64 -11.40
CA PRO A 451 16.57 17.76 -11.78
C PRO A 451 16.95 17.76 -13.27
N TRP A 452 15.98 17.95 -14.15
CA TRP A 452 16.12 17.92 -15.61
C TRP A 452 16.22 19.32 -16.22
N ASP A 453 16.63 20.29 -15.41
CA ASP A 453 16.71 21.69 -15.80
C ASP A 453 17.78 21.95 -16.86
N ASP A 454 17.75 23.13 -17.48
CA ASP A 454 18.91 23.64 -18.24
C ASP A 454 19.72 24.59 -17.37
N CYS A 455 21.03 24.60 -17.60
CA CYS A 455 21.88 25.71 -17.14
C CYS A 455 21.69 26.91 -18.07
N VAL A 456 21.57 28.10 -17.47
CA VAL A 456 21.29 29.35 -18.19
C VAL A 456 22.45 30.32 -18.01
N GLN A 457 22.77 31.02 -19.09
CA GLN A 457 23.45 32.31 -19.03
C GLN A 457 22.59 33.34 -19.78
N LEU A 458 22.31 34.49 -19.18
CA LEU A 458 21.55 35.57 -19.83
C LEU A 458 22.21 36.93 -19.66
N LEU A 459 22.00 37.81 -20.64
CA LEU A 459 22.50 39.19 -20.66
C LEU A 459 21.33 40.18 -20.77
N GLN A 460 20.94 40.78 -19.64
CA GLN A 460 19.84 41.74 -19.55
C GLN A 460 20.37 43.09 -19.06
N SER A 461 20.12 44.17 -19.80
CA SER A 461 20.56 45.55 -19.48
C SER A 461 22.06 45.71 -19.19
N GLY A 462 22.90 44.85 -19.77
CA GLY A 462 24.36 44.80 -19.53
C GLY A 462 24.80 43.88 -18.39
N THR A 463 23.87 43.47 -17.51
CA THR A 463 24.13 42.52 -16.43
C THR A 463 24.07 41.09 -16.95
N ARG A 464 25.09 40.28 -16.63
CA ARG A 464 25.09 38.83 -16.85
C ARG A 464 24.56 38.10 -15.61
N LYS A 465 23.66 37.13 -15.81
CA LYS A 465 23.23 36.17 -14.77
C LYS A 465 23.52 34.74 -15.23
N ARG A 466 24.10 33.94 -14.35
CA ARG A 466 24.22 32.47 -14.47
C ARG A 466 23.30 31.82 -13.45
N THR A 467 22.47 30.86 -13.85
CA THR A 467 21.43 30.24 -13.00
C THR A 467 20.91 28.94 -13.62
N CYS A 468 20.16 28.13 -12.87
CA CYS A 468 19.29 27.08 -13.44
C CYS A 468 18.02 27.70 -14.05
N ARG A 469 17.43 27.07 -15.09
CA ARG A 469 16.27 27.58 -15.86
C ARG A 469 14.96 27.63 -15.07
N SER A 470 14.71 26.68 -14.17
CA SER A 470 13.60 26.69 -13.20
C SER A 470 13.72 27.83 -12.17
N SER A 471 14.94 28.34 -11.94
CA SER A 471 15.23 29.45 -11.03
C SER A 471 15.18 30.83 -11.71
N LEU A 472 14.70 30.90 -12.96
CA LEU A 472 14.39 32.17 -13.62
C LEU A 472 13.07 32.75 -13.11
N SER A 473 13.11 34.01 -12.68
CA SER A 473 11.90 34.78 -12.38
C SER A 473 11.01 34.88 -13.62
N GLU A 474 9.72 35.17 -13.44
CA GLU A 474 8.79 35.33 -14.56
C GLU A 474 9.22 36.43 -15.54
N VAL A 475 9.77 37.54 -15.02
CA VAL A 475 10.34 38.63 -15.81
C VAL A 475 11.52 38.15 -16.66
N GLU A 476 12.41 37.32 -16.11
CA GLU A 476 13.55 36.76 -16.85
C GLU A 476 13.12 35.70 -17.88
N ARG A 477 12.12 34.86 -17.55
CA ARG A 477 11.52 33.91 -18.52
C ARG A 477 10.88 34.65 -19.69
N ASN A 478 10.12 35.70 -19.42
CA ASN A 478 9.51 36.55 -20.44
C ASN A 478 10.57 37.35 -21.22
N PHE A 479 11.66 37.78 -20.59
CA PHE A 479 12.80 38.39 -21.28
C PHE A 479 13.43 37.40 -22.26
N CYS A 480 13.77 36.18 -21.82
CA CYS A 480 14.39 35.16 -22.68
C CYS A 480 13.48 34.69 -23.82
N GLY A 481 12.16 34.57 -23.59
CA GLY A 481 11.19 34.24 -24.64
C GLY A 481 11.13 35.28 -25.75
N ASN A 482 11.25 36.56 -25.40
CA ASN A 482 11.27 37.67 -26.38
C ASN A 482 12.68 37.96 -26.95
N ASN A 483 13.74 37.53 -26.27
CA ASN A 483 15.14 37.86 -26.60
C ASN A 483 16.00 36.58 -26.61
N THR A 484 15.70 35.65 -27.52
CA THR A 484 16.42 34.37 -27.64
C THR A 484 17.93 34.54 -27.84
N ASN A 485 18.36 35.55 -28.60
CA ASN A 485 19.77 35.93 -28.75
C ASN A 485 20.40 36.64 -27.52
N ARG A 486 19.72 36.64 -26.36
CA ARG A 486 20.22 37.16 -25.07
C ARG A 486 20.20 36.13 -23.94
N CYS A 487 19.74 34.90 -24.21
CA CYS A 487 19.73 33.80 -23.24
C CYS A 487 20.24 32.51 -23.87
N HIS A 488 21.33 31.97 -23.35
CA HIS A 488 21.86 30.67 -23.70
C HIS A 488 21.38 29.62 -22.69
N PHE A 489 20.91 28.50 -23.21
CA PHE A 489 20.47 27.32 -22.45
C PHE A 489 21.35 26.14 -22.87
N CYS A 490 21.82 25.35 -21.90
CA CYS A 490 22.65 24.19 -22.15
C CYS A 490 22.42 23.10 -21.11
N SER A 491 22.55 21.84 -21.54
CA SER A 491 21.93 20.70 -20.85
C SER A 491 22.94 19.69 -20.26
N ILE A 492 24.14 20.15 -19.87
CA ILE A 492 25.15 19.35 -19.15
C ILE A 492 25.68 20.13 -17.93
N ASP A 493 26.36 19.45 -17.00
CA ASP A 493 26.83 20.06 -15.76
C ASP A 493 27.76 21.27 -15.99
N ASN A 494 27.45 22.39 -15.32
CA ASN A 494 28.20 23.64 -15.32
C ASN A 494 28.51 24.25 -16.72
N CYS A 495 27.82 23.85 -17.79
CA CYS A 495 28.08 24.34 -19.15
C CYS A 495 27.92 25.87 -19.32
N ASN A 496 27.16 26.52 -18.44
CA ASN A 496 27.00 27.97 -18.39
C ASN A 496 28.18 28.73 -17.74
N THR A 497 29.29 28.04 -17.44
CA THR A 497 30.53 28.63 -16.92
C THR A 497 31.19 29.55 -17.94
N GLU A 498 31.43 29.08 -19.18
CA GLU A 498 32.07 29.89 -20.22
C GLU A 498 31.21 31.09 -20.63
N GLU A 499 31.83 32.22 -20.97
CA GLU A 499 31.09 33.43 -21.34
C GLU A 499 30.56 33.38 -22.77
N VAL A 500 29.24 33.47 -22.91
CA VAL A 500 28.57 33.51 -24.21
C VAL A 500 28.62 34.91 -24.79
N ASN A 501 29.11 35.02 -26.02
CA ASN A 501 29.08 36.26 -26.78
C ASN A 501 27.70 36.45 -27.44
N PHE A 502 26.80 37.17 -26.76
CA PHE A 502 25.47 37.51 -27.28
C PHE A 502 25.45 38.56 -28.41
N ASN A 503 26.58 38.88 -29.05
CA ASN A 503 26.66 39.82 -30.17
C ASN A 503 26.32 39.16 -31.52
N TYR A 504 25.13 38.56 -31.61
CA TYR A 504 24.55 37.99 -32.84
C TYR A 504 23.05 38.26 -32.88
N VAL A 505 22.44 38.05 -34.06
CA VAL A 505 21.00 37.91 -34.25
C VAL A 505 20.70 36.52 -34.80
N GLU A 506 19.58 35.93 -34.38
CA GLU A 506 19.07 34.71 -34.99
C GLU A 506 18.30 35.07 -36.26
N CYS A 507 18.65 34.46 -37.39
CA CYS A 507 18.01 34.69 -38.68
C CYS A 507 17.35 33.41 -39.17
N LEU A 508 16.09 33.47 -39.58
CA LEU A 508 15.41 32.35 -40.23
C LEU A 508 16.23 31.95 -41.47
N SER A 509 16.63 30.70 -41.57
CA SER A 509 17.50 30.19 -42.64
C SER A 509 16.76 29.11 -43.43
N CYS A 510 16.41 29.40 -44.70
CA CYS A 510 15.62 28.54 -45.58
C CYS A 510 15.71 28.97 -47.05
N ASP A 511 15.29 28.08 -47.96
CA ASP A 511 15.19 28.37 -49.40
C ASP A 511 13.88 27.79 -49.97
N SER A 512 13.07 28.62 -50.63
CA SER A 512 11.78 28.21 -51.21
C SER A 512 11.89 27.42 -52.51
N ALA A 513 13.12 27.18 -53.01
CA ALA A 513 13.38 26.13 -54.01
C ALA A 513 13.33 24.72 -53.41
N THR A 514 13.57 24.57 -52.10
CA THR A 514 13.57 23.27 -51.39
C THR A 514 12.42 23.11 -50.41
N ASP A 515 11.94 24.20 -49.80
CA ASP A 515 10.79 24.20 -48.90
C ASP A 515 9.94 25.45 -49.14
N ILE A 516 8.81 25.26 -49.86
CA ILE A 516 7.92 26.36 -50.26
C ILE A 516 7.45 27.23 -49.09
N ARG A 517 7.44 26.70 -47.86
CA ARG A 517 7.06 27.44 -46.64
C ARG A 517 7.95 28.64 -46.39
N CYS A 518 9.20 28.64 -46.87
CA CYS A 518 10.09 29.80 -46.81
C CYS A 518 9.52 31.04 -47.52
N ALA A 519 8.63 30.83 -48.51
CA ALA A 519 7.80 31.86 -49.15
C ALA A 519 6.35 31.86 -48.63
N THR A 520 5.68 30.70 -48.55
CA THR A 520 4.22 30.60 -48.31
C THR A 520 3.83 30.85 -46.84
N ASN A 521 4.62 30.37 -45.90
CA ASN A 521 4.38 30.44 -44.45
C ASN A 521 5.70 30.43 -43.64
N PRO A 522 6.50 31.50 -43.71
CA PRO A 522 7.81 31.56 -43.05
C PRO A 522 7.71 31.53 -41.51
N ALA A 523 6.55 31.88 -40.94
CA ALA A 523 6.31 31.84 -39.50
C ALA A 523 6.19 30.41 -38.94
N ALA A 524 5.93 29.41 -39.79
CA ALA A 524 5.88 28.00 -39.40
C ALA A 524 7.27 27.30 -39.39
N LEU A 525 8.35 28.02 -39.73
CA LEU A 525 9.71 27.49 -39.78
C LEU A 525 10.53 27.88 -38.54
N THR A 526 11.27 26.91 -38.00
CA THR A 526 12.00 27.02 -36.73
C THR A 526 13.53 26.95 -36.87
N THR A 527 14.05 26.87 -38.10
CA THR A 527 15.49 26.79 -38.39
C THR A 527 16.12 28.19 -38.36
N PHE A 528 16.93 28.48 -37.34
CA PHE A 528 17.63 29.76 -37.18
C PHE A 528 19.15 29.59 -37.23
N GLU A 529 19.82 30.55 -37.88
CA GLU A 529 21.28 30.65 -38.03
C GLU A 529 21.78 31.87 -37.22
N GLN A 530 22.96 31.77 -36.58
CA GLN A 530 23.54 32.88 -35.82
C GLN A 530 24.33 33.81 -36.76
N CYS A 531 23.87 35.04 -36.92
CA CYS A 531 24.40 35.98 -37.92
C CYS A 531 24.75 37.34 -37.30
N ALA A 532 25.60 38.11 -37.99
CA ALA A 532 25.79 39.53 -37.71
C ALA A 532 24.64 40.41 -38.28
N THR A 533 23.93 39.94 -39.31
CA THR A 533 22.78 40.62 -39.95
C THR A 533 22.02 39.60 -40.79
N CYS A 534 20.69 39.65 -40.73
CA CYS A 534 19.79 38.78 -41.50
C CYS A 534 19.52 39.36 -42.89
N ALA A 535 19.16 38.49 -43.82
CA ALA A 535 18.62 38.86 -45.12
C ALA A 535 17.40 38.02 -45.51
N THR A 536 16.57 38.59 -46.39
CA THR A 536 15.63 37.88 -47.26
C THR A 536 15.84 38.38 -48.68
N ALA A 537 16.07 37.46 -49.62
CA ALA A 537 16.28 37.76 -51.03
C ALA A 537 15.34 36.94 -51.91
N LEU A 538 14.99 37.49 -53.08
CA LEU A 538 14.50 36.73 -54.21
C LEU A 538 15.69 36.23 -55.04
N ILE A 539 15.68 34.96 -55.38
CA ILE A 539 16.67 34.31 -56.25
C ILE A 539 15.94 33.80 -57.49
N THR A 540 16.33 34.27 -58.68
CA THR A 540 15.78 33.77 -59.94
C THR A 540 16.71 32.71 -60.53
N SER A 541 16.18 31.51 -60.77
CA SER A 541 16.92 30.37 -61.35
C SER A 541 15.99 29.53 -62.23
N ALA A 542 16.47 29.10 -63.39
CA ALA A 542 15.69 28.30 -64.37
C ALA A 542 14.29 28.88 -64.70
N GLY A 543 14.15 30.22 -64.71
CA GLY A 543 12.88 30.93 -64.95
C GLY A 543 11.97 31.10 -63.73
N LYS A 544 12.23 30.38 -62.63
CA LYS A 544 11.49 30.44 -61.37
C LYS A 544 12.13 31.45 -60.41
N THR A 545 11.34 32.12 -59.57
CA THR A 545 11.84 33.09 -58.59
C THR A 545 11.43 32.73 -57.17
N THR A 546 12.39 32.26 -56.37
CA THR A 546 12.18 31.72 -55.02
C THR A 546 12.62 32.70 -53.94
N THR A 547 12.09 32.57 -52.71
CA THR A 547 12.57 33.32 -51.54
C THR A 547 13.65 32.53 -50.81
N ARG A 548 14.80 33.16 -50.56
CA ARG A 548 15.88 32.63 -49.71
C ARG A 548 16.07 33.55 -48.49
N ARG A 549 16.26 32.95 -47.31
CA ARG A 549 16.46 33.62 -46.02
C ARG A 549 17.69 33.04 -45.32
N GLY A 550 18.40 33.85 -44.54
CA GLY A 550 19.56 33.42 -43.75
C GLY A 550 20.46 34.60 -43.35
N CYS A 551 21.73 34.34 -43.06
CA CYS A 551 22.72 35.40 -42.89
C CYS A 551 22.95 36.17 -44.20
N LEU A 552 23.13 37.50 -44.13
CA LEU A 552 23.50 38.33 -45.29
C LEU A 552 24.82 37.90 -45.95
N ALA A 553 25.76 37.37 -45.15
CA ALA A 553 27.05 36.85 -45.64
C ALA A 553 26.95 35.47 -46.32
N SER A 554 25.82 34.77 -46.16
CA SER A 554 25.54 33.44 -46.75
C SER A 554 24.75 33.53 -48.07
N LEU A 555 24.57 34.76 -48.60
CA LEU A 555 23.98 35.04 -49.91
C LEU A 555 25.07 35.30 -50.97
N PRO A 556 24.80 35.05 -52.27
CA PRO A 556 25.69 35.45 -53.37
C PRO A 556 26.10 36.93 -53.29
N ALA A 557 27.34 37.25 -53.69
CA ALA A 557 27.92 38.59 -53.49
C ALA A 557 27.19 39.70 -54.27
N ASP A 558 26.71 39.38 -55.46
CA ASP A 558 25.88 40.23 -56.32
C ASP A 558 24.47 40.47 -55.74
N VAL A 559 23.91 39.48 -55.03
CA VAL A 559 22.61 39.60 -54.33
C VAL A 559 22.77 40.37 -53.02
N SER A 560 23.77 40.03 -52.20
CA SER A 560 24.00 40.67 -50.89
C SER A 560 24.34 42.16 -51.01
N ALA A 561 25.00 42.57 -52.11
CA ALA A 561 25.23 43.97 -52.45
C ALA A 561 23.94 44.78 -52.73
N GLN A 562 22.83 44.12 -53.12
CA GLN A 562 21.54 44.77 -53.40
C GLN A 562 20.64 44.88 -52.15
N CYS A 563 20.98 44.18 -51.05
CA CYS A 563 20.14 44.11 -49.86
C CYS A 563 20.14 45.43 -49.06
N SER A 564 19.05 46.19 -49.17
CA SER A 564 18.85 47.45 -48.46
C SER A 564 18.11 47.27 -47.12
N VAL A 565 18.18 48.27 -46.23
CA VAL A 565 17.54 48.20 -44.89
C VAL A 565 16.04 48.48 -44.99
N THR A 566 15.66 49.39 -45.88
CA THR A 566 14.29 49.54 -46.39
C THR A 566 13.87 48.28 -47.15
N ALA A 567 12.59 47.93 -47.14
CA ALA A 567 12.07 46.80 -47.92
C ALA A 567 12.16 47.09 -49.43
N GLY A 568 13.20 46.56 -50.08
CA GLY A 568 13.30 46.50 -51.54
C GLY A 568 12.48 45.35 -52.13
N SER A 569 12.23 45.37 -53.44
CA SER A 569 11.50 44.31 -54.15
C SER A 569 12.34 43.06 -54.46
N SER A 570 13.67 43.14 -54.40
CA SER A 570 14.59 42.03 -54.68
C SER A 570 15.29 41.48 -53.43
N CYS A 571 15.83 42.33 -52.56
CA CYS A 571 16.40 41.92 -51.26
C CYS A 571 16.20 42.97 -50.17
N GLN A 572 15.99 42.50 -48.94
CA GLN A 572 16.00 43.29 -47.72
C GLN A 572 16.96 42.66 -46.69
N ARG A 573 17.74 43.50 -46.00
CA ARG A 573 18.55 43.12 -44.83
C ARG A 573 18.01 43.77 -43.55
N CYS A 574 18.18 43.11 -42.41
CA CYS A 574 17.76 43.62 -41.12
C CYS A 574 18.65 43.09 -39.97
N SER A 575 18.76 43.86 -38.89
CA SER A 575 19.75 43.62 -37.82
C SER A 575 19.11 43.54 -36.43
N THR A 576 17.81 43.22 -36.36
CA THR A 576 17.10 42.85 -35.11
C THR A 576 16.89 41.33 -35.06
N ASN A 577 16.67 40.78 -33.87
CA ASN A 577 16.53 39.33 -33.70
C ASN A 577 15.30 38.78 -34.46
N ARG A 578 15.47 37.70 -35.23
CA ARG A 578 14.42 37.02 -36.03
C ARG A 578 13.64 37.93 -37.00
N CYS A 579 14.26 39.04 -37.41
CA CYS A 579 13.61 40.08 -38.22
C CYS A 579 13.22 39.66 -39.64
N ASN A 580 13.84 38.62 -40.19
CA ASN A 580 13.63 38.15 -41.55
C ASN A 580 12.50 37.10 -41.66
N THR A 581 11.49 37.18 -40.80
CA THR A 581 10.36 36.24 -40.70
C THR A 581 9.07 36.70 -41.41
N ALA A 582 8.96 37.98 -41.78
CA ALA A 582 7.79 38.53 -42.48
C ALA A 582 7.61 38.00 -43.91
N ASN A 583 6.45 38.29 -44.54
CA ASN A 583 6.24 38.01 -45.97
C ASN A 583 7.24 38.82 -46.83
N PHE A 584 7.68 38.25 -47.95
CA PHE A 584 8.64 38.94 -48.81
C PHE A 584 8.48 38.60 -50.31
N PRO A 585 8.45 39.63 -51.18
CA PRO A 585 8.18 41.03 -50.89
C PRO A 585 6.83 41.22 -50.16
N SER A 586 6.62 42.38 -49.53
CA SER A 586 5.36 42.68 -48.82
C SER A 586 4.13 42.69 -49.76
N THR A 587 4.36 42.85 -51.07
CA THR A 587 3.38 42.81 -52.16
C THR A 587 3.19 41.42 -52.78
N ARG A 588 3.80 40.35 -52.24
CA ARG A 588 3.60 38.97 -52.74
C ARG A 588 2.12 38.60 -52.62
N LEU A 589 1.51 38.16 -53.72
CA LEU A 589 0.09 37.79 -53.78
C LEU A 589 -0.20 36.61 -52.82
N GLN A 590 -1.40 36.63 -52.22
CA GLN A 590 -1.92 35.57 -51.37
C GLN A 590 -3.19 35.00 -52.03
N CYS A 591 -3.27 33.68 -52.18
CA CYS A 591 -4.36 32.99 -52.86
C CYS A 591 -4.82 31.80 -52.03
N TYR A 592 -6.05 31.36 -52.25
CA TYR A 592 -6.44 30.02 -51.78
C TYR A 592 -5.67 28.98 -52.60
N ARG A 593 -5.16 27.97 -51.91
CA ARG A 593 -4.35 26.88 -52.47
C ARG A 593 -4.90 25.53 -52.04
N CYS A 594 -5.04 24.64 -53.02
CA CYS A 594 -5.44 23.24 -52.91
C CYS A 594 -5.07 22.55 -54.21
N THR A 595 -4.19 21.55 -54.15
CA THR A 595 -3.74 20.74 -55.30
C THR A 595 -4.51 19.43 -55.45
N ASP A 596 -5.23 19.04 -54.40
CA ASP A 596 -5.73 17.68 -54.22
C ASP A 596 -7.26 17.72 -54.30
N ALA A 597 -7.79 17.43 -55.50
CA ALA A 597 -9.22 17.48 -55.77
C ALA A 597 -10.03 16.48 -54.90
N PRO A 598 -11.26 16.83 -54.45
CA PRO A 598 -11.98 18.07 -54.71
C PRO A 598 -11.65 19.17 -53.68
N CYS A 599 -11.44 20.40 -54.16
CA CYS A 599 -11.05 21.56 -53.35
C CYS A 599 -12.23 22.24 -52.62
N VAL A 600 -13.07 21.46 -51.96
CA VAL A 600 -14.37 21.90 -51.41
C VAL A 600 -14.45 21.96 -49.88
N SER A 601 -13.46 21.43 -49.15
CA SER A 601 -13.40 21.51 -47.67
C SER A 601 -12.33 22.49 -47.17
N HIS A 602 -12.62 23.16 -46.06
CA HIS A 602 -11.69 24.05 -45.36
C HIS A 602 -10.51 23.29 -44.72
N GLN A 603 -10.45 21.94 -44.79
CA GLN A 603 -9.27 21.18 -44.39
C GLN A 603 -8.18 21.13 -45.47
N ASN A 604 -8.56 21.08 -46.74
CA ASN A 604 -7.62 20.96 -47.87
C ASN A 604 -7.34 22.30 -48.56
N VAL A 605 -8.16 23.33 -48.31
CA VAL A 605 -7.97 24.68 -48.84
C VAL A 605 -7.26 25.59 -47.81
N ARG A 606 -6.20 26.28 -48.25
CA ARG A 606 -5.38 27.18 -47.39
C ARG A 606 -5.13 28.52 -48.08
N LEU A 607 -5.29 29.63 -47.36
CA LEU A 607 -4.99 30.98 -47.87
C LEU A 607 -3.50 31.29 -47.66
N GLU A 608 -2.67 30.98 -48.66
CA GLU A 608 -1.21 31.07 -48.58
C GLU A 608 -0.64 32.13 -49.53
N TYR A 609 0.55 32.66 -49.23
CA TYR A 609 1.30 33.42 -50.23
C TYR A 609 1.75 32.48 -51.36
N CYS A 610 1.77 32.97 -52.60
CA CYS A 610 2.26 32.19 -53.75
C CYS A 610 3.68 31.66 -53.48
N PRO A 611 4.02 30.40 -53.82
CA PRO A 611 5.37 29.86 -53.62
C PRO A 611 6.43 30.63 -54.42
N GLU A 612 6.15 30.87 -55.70
CA GLU A 612 7.01 31.61 -56.60
C GLU A 612 6.62 33.09 -56.63
N TYR A 613 7.59 33.97 -56.84
CA TYR A 613 7.30 35.40 -56.95
C TYR A 613 7.09 35.81 -58.40
N ASN A 614 5.90 36.35 -58.68
CA ASN A 614 5.66 37.14 -59.87
C ASN A 614 4.94 38.45 -59.46
N ALA A 615 5.43 39.59 -59.96
CA ALA A 615 4.84 40.89 -59.67
C ALA A 615 3.47 41.12 -60.33
N THR A 616 3.13 40.30 -61.33
CA THR A 616 1.82 40.28 -62.03
C THR A 616 1.20 38.88 -61.97
N ASP A 617 1.27 38.22 -60.82
CA ASP A 617 0.63 36.92 -60.60
C ASP A 617 -0.90 37.03 -60.59
N SER A 618 -1.58 35.89 -60.59
CA SER A 618 -3.03 35.81 -60.43
C SER A 618 -3.40 34.54 -59.66
N CYS A 619 -4.40 34.64 -58.79
CA CYS A 619 -5.01 33.47 -58.20
C CYS A 619 -5.80 32.72 -59.28
N LEU A 620 -5.78 31.40 -59.17
CA LEU A 620 -6.32 30.44 -60.13
C LEU A 620 -7.42 29.60 -59.48
N LEU A 621 -8.46 29.32 -60.26
CA LEU A 621 -9.53 28.40 -59.89
C LEU A 621 -9.84 27.50 -61.10
N GLU A 622 -9.68 26.17 -60.95
CA GLU A 622 -10.04 25.18 -61.97
C GLU A 622 -11.28 24.37 -61.55
N SER A 623 -12.22 24.19 -62.47
CA SER A 623 -13.37 23.28 -62.31
C SER A 623 -13.43 22.19 -63.39
N ASP A 624 -14.17 21.12 -63.12
CA ASP A 624 -14.57 20.14 -64.13
C ASP A 624 -15.83 20.61 -64.90
N SER A 625 -16.36 19.76 -65.79
CA SER A 625 -17.59 20.02 -66.56
C SER A 625 -18.89 19.91 -65.77
N ALA A 626 -18.87 19.35 -64.55
CA ALA A 626 -20.01 19.32 -63.62
C ALA A 626 -19.99 20.47 -62.61
N GLY A 627 -18.92 21.29 -62.58
CA GLY A 627 -18.72 22.39 -61.64
C GLY A 627 -18.01 21.99 -60.35
N GLN A 628 -17.45 20.78 -60.26
CA GLN A 628 -16.60 20.36 -59.15
C GLN A 628 -15.27 21.11 -59.18
N LEU A 629 -14.86 21.65 -58.03
CA LEU A 629 -13.60 22.38 -57.88
C LEU A 629 -12.43 21.41 -57.82
N LEU A 630 -11.51 21.48 -58.80
CA LEU A 630 -10.38 20.55 -58.89
C LEU A 630 -9.07 21.13 -58.35
N ARG A 631 -8.83 22.44 -58.55
CA ARG A 631 -7.59 23.08 -58.12
C ARG A 631 -7.81 24.54 -57.75
N LEU A 632 -7.12 24.96 -56.68
CA LEU A 632 -6.90 26.36 -56.32
C LEU A 632 -5.39 26.57 -56.21
N ASP A 633 -4.82 27.60 -56.83
CA ASP A 633 -3.39 27.93 -56.69
C ASP A 633 -3.10 29.37 -57.13
N CYS A 634 -1.83 29.76 -57.15
CA CYS A 634 -1.35 30.89 -57.95
C CYS A 634 -0.98 30.44 -59.36
N ARG A 635 -1.12 31.33 -60.35
CA ARG A 635 -0.74 31.09 -61.75
C ARG A 635 0.76 30.81 -61.87
N SER A 636 1.60 31.45 -61.06
CA SER A 636 3.05 31.18 -61.00
C SER A 636 3.41 29.74 -60.57
N SER A 637 2.51 29.03 -59.87
CA SER A 637 2.75 27.65 -59.44
C SER A 637 2.60 26.60 -60.55
N LEU A 638 2.05 26.97 -61.72
CA LEU A 638 1.75 26.06 -62.82
C LEU A 638 2.81 26.10 -63.92
N THR A 639 3.07 24.95 -64.53
CA THR A 639 3.78 24.86 -65.81
C THR A 639 2.93 25.41 -66.97
N GLU A 640 3.58 25.83 -68.06
CA GLU A 640 2.89 26.22 -69.30
C GLU A 640 1.98 25.09 -69.83
N SER A 641 2.37 23.82 -69.64
CA SER A 641 1.56 22.64 -69.96
C SER A 641 0.25 22.57 -69.18
N GLU A 642 0.28 22.75 -67.85
CA GLU A 642 -0.93 22.77 -67.01
C GLU A 642 -1.81 23.99 -67.36
N LEU A 643 -1.19 25.15 -67.57
CA LEU A 643 -1.90 26.38 -67.91
C LEU A 643 -2.64 26.26 -69.26
N ASN A 644 -2.02 25.62 -70.27
CA ASN A 644 -2.64 25.35 -71.56
C ASN A 644 -3.73 24.26 -71.47
N ALA A 645 -3.56 23.26 -70.62
CA ALA A 645 -4.57 22.21 -70.39
C ALA A 645 -5.87 22.76 -69.76
N CYS A 646 -5.80 23.90 -69.06
CA CYS A 646 -6.93 24.52 -68.38
C CYS A 646 -7.78 25.46 -69.26
N SER A 647 -7.62 25.42 -70.59
CA SER A 647 -8.36 26.27 -71.54
C SER A 647 -9.88 26.11 -71.39
N GLY A 648 -10.57 27.20 -71.04
CA GLY A 648 -12.02 27.21 -70.77
C GLY A 648 -12.45 26.62 -69.42
N ARG A 649 -11.51 26.12 -68.60
CA ARG A 649 -11.77 25.48 -67.29
C ARG A 649 -11.18 26.26 -66.10
N CYS A 650 -10.22 27.13 -66.35
CA CYS A 650 -9.64 28.02 -65.34
C CYS A 650 -10.26 29.41 -65.36
N GLN A 651 -10.54 29.94 -64.18
CA GLN A 651 -10.76 31.36 -63.92
C GLN A 651 -9.52 31.96 -63.24
N MET A 652 -9.25 33.24 -63.48
CA MET A 652 -8.10 33.96 -62.92
C MET A 652 -8.50 35.36 -62.44
N CYS A 653 -7.89 35.80 -61.34
CA CYS A 653 -8.12 37.10 -60.72
C CYS A 653 -6.88 37.58 -59.97
N SER A 654 -6.72 38.90 -59.77
CA SER A 654 -5.46 39.53 -59.35
C SER A 654 -5.45 40.15 -57.95
N THR A 655 -6.52 39.97 -57.16
CA THR A 655 -6.61 40.44 -55.76
C THR A 655 -6.39 39.30 -54.77
N ALA A 656 -5.92 39.60 -53.57
CA ALA A 656 -5.65 38.56 -52.57
C ALA A 656 -6.92 37.78 -52.20
N GLY A 657 -6.82 36.44 -52.15
CA GLY A 657 -7.91 35.53 -51.81
C GLY A 657 -9.06 35.48 -52.83
N CYS A 658 -8.93 36.06 -54.02
CA CYS A 658 -10.04 36.21 -54.96
C CYS A 658 -10.58 34.90 -55.57
N ASN A 659 -9.81 33.80 -55.46
CA ASN A 659 -10.22 32.45 -55.85
C ASN A 659 -10.91 31.69 -54.70
N ASP A 660 -11.76 32.37 -53.93
CA ASP A 660 -12.46 31.81 -52.78
C ASP A 660 -13.46 30.71 -53.21
N PRO A 661 -13.32 29.45 -52.72
CA PRO A 661 -14.26 28.38 -53.04
C PRO A 661 -15.70 28.69 -52.59
N MET A 662 -15.87 29.45 -51.50
CA MET A 662 -17.19 29.83 -50.98
C MET A 662 -17.92 30.82 -51.89
N ALA A 663 -17.18 31.60 -52.69
CA ALA A 663 -17.76 32.51 -53.68
C ALA A 663 -18.17 31.80 -54.99
N TYR A 664 -17.69 30.58 -55.24
CA TYR A 664 -17.83 29.91 -56.54
C TYR A 664 -19.17 29.16 -56.71
N SER A 665 -19.84 28.76 -55.63
CA SER A 665 -21.17 28.15 -55.71
C SER A 665 -21.98 28.33 -54.42
N THR A 666 -23.30 28.42 -54.55
CA THR A 666 -24.25 28.34 -53.41
C THR A 666 -24.46 26.89 -52.96
N SER A 667 -23.35 26.18 -52.74
CA SER A 667 -23.33 24.89 -52.06
C SER A 667 -23.95 25.02 -50.68
N GLY A 668 -24.97 24.22 -50.37
CA GLY A 668 -25.48 24.19 -49.01
C GLY A 668 -24.43 23.61 -48.07
N SER A 669 -24.23 24.27 -46.93
CA SER A 669 -23.38 23.81 -45.85
C SER A 669 -24.17 23.02 -44.82
N CYS A 670 -23.50 22.14 -44.11
CA CYS A 670 -24.03 21.47 -42.93
C CYS A 670 -23.01 21.56 -41.79
N VAL A 671 -23.46 21.45 -40.53
CA VAL A 671 -22.53 21.18 -39.44
C VAL A 671 -22.02 19.75 -39.61
N GLN A 672 -20.69 19.58 -39.70
CA GLN A 672 -20.04 18.29 -39.92
C GLN A 672 -19.15 17.95 -38.71
N CYS A 673 -19.55 16.98 -37.90
CA CYS A 673 -18.85 16.65 -36.65
C CYS A 673 -19.23 15.29 -36.06
N ARG A 674 -18.43 14.81 -35.09
CA ARG A 674 -18.75 13.67 -34.20
C ARG A 674 -18.52 14.08 -32.74
N SER A 675 -19.43 13.73 -31.84
CA SER A 675 -19.34 14.16 -30.42
C SER A 675 -18.21 13.52 -29.63
N SER A 676 -17.59 12.46 -30.16
CA SER A 676 -16.36 11.85 -29.64
C SER A 676 -15.08 12.62 -30.01
N LEU A 677 -15.16 13.55 -30.97
CA LEU A 677 -14.04 14.38 -31.43
C LEU A 677 -14.21 15.86 -31.05
N ASN A 678 -15.46 16.33 -30.96
CA ASN A 678 -15.80 17.68 -30.51
C ASN A 678 -17.10 17.62 -29.68
N SER A 679 -17.02 17.88 -28.38
CA SER A 679 -18.16 17.83 -27.45
C SER A 679 -19.32 18.75 -27.85
N LEU A 680 -19.01 19.93 -28.42
CA LEU A 680 -20.00 20.89 -28.92
C LEU A 680 -20.91 20.29 -29.99
N CYS A 681 -20.47 19.23 -30.69
CA CYS A 681 -21.30 18.52 -31.66
C CYS A 681 -22.59 17.95 -31.05
N ARG A 682 -22.61 17.57 -29.76
CA ARG A 682 -23.83 17.11 -29.07
C ARG A 682 -24.58 18.26 -28.41
N SER A 683 -23.89 19.08 -27.62
CA SER A 683 -24.51 20.13 -26.78
C SER A 683 -24.85 21.43 -27.51
N GLU A 684 -23.90 21.96 -28.29
CA GLU A 684 -23.88 23.36 -28.74
C GLU A 684 -23.50 23.44 -30.23
N ALA A 685 -24.16 22.63 -31.06
CA ALA A 685 -23.80 22.44 -32.47
C ALA A 685 -23.89 23.73 -33.31
N THR A 686 -24.58 24.77 -32.83
CA THR A 686 -24.60 26.12 -33.41
C THR A 686 -23.26 26.86 -33.34
N GLN A 687 -22.33 26.43 -32.47
CA GLN A 687 -20.96 26.97 -32.39
C GLN A 687 -19.96 26.21 -33.26
N VAL A 688 -20.35 25.06 -33.82
CA VAL A 688 -19.51 24.31 -34.75
C VAL A 688 -19.65 24.94 -36.13
N ALA A 689 -18.52 25.33 -36.74
CA ALA A 689 -18.52 25.87 -38.10
C ALA A 689 -19.08 24.84 -39.10
N SER A 690 -19.85 25.32 -40.07
CA SER A 690 -20.46 24.49 -41.10
C SER A 690 -19.56 24.38 -42.34
N GLU A 691 -19.26 23.15 -42.76
CA GLU A 691 -18.48 22.87 -43.97
C GLU A 691 -19.42 22.70 -45.19
N PRO A 692 -18.98 23.05 -46.42
CA PRO A 692 -19.69 22.71 -47.66
C PRO A 692 -19.86 21.19 -47.84
N CYS A 693 -20.98 20.76 -48.43
CA CYS A 693 -21.18 19.37 -48.84
C CYS A 693 -20.44 19.05 -50.14
N THR A 694 -19.97 17.81 -50.33
CA THR A 694 -19.23 17.41 -51.57
C THR A 694 -20.08 17.51 -52.84
N ASN A 695 -21.42 17.44 -52.71
CA ASN A 695 -22.36 17.61 -53.81
C ASN A 695 -23.26 18.85 -53.62
N PRO A 696 -23.01 19.96 -54.34
CA PRO A 696 -23.79 21.21 -54.24
C PRO A 696 -25.29 21.04 -54.55
N ALA A 697 -25.65 20.05 -55.38
CA ALA A 697 -27.02 19.82 -55.79
C ALA A 697 -27.86 19.12 -54.69
N ASN A 698 -27.23 18.31 -53.81
CA ASN A 698 -27.89 17.43 -52.84
C ASN A 698 -27.47 17.72 -51.38
N SER A 699 -27.39 18.99 -51.00
CA SER A 699 -27.04 19.46 -49.66
C SER A 699 -28.20 19.36 -48.64
N GLN A 700 -28.72 18.16 -48.41
CA GLN A 700 -29.52 17.86 -47.21
C GLN A 700 -28.58 17.58 -46.04
N CYS A 701 -28.97 17.94 -44.82
CA CYS A 701 -28.14 17.71 -43.63
C CYS A 701 -28.75 16.61 -42.74
N TYR A 702 -27.91 15.78 -42.12
CA TYR A 702 -28.33 14.80 -41.12
C TYR A 702 -27.77 15.11 -39.73
N MET A 703 -28.44 14.57 -38.71
CA MET A 703 -27.89 14.32 -37.38
C MET A 703 -28.32 12.91 -36.96
N ARG A 704 -27.38 12.09 -36.47
CA ARG A 704 -27.63 10.68 -36.12
C ARG A 704 -26.90 10.26 -34.85
N LEU A 705 -27.29 9.12 -34.28
CA LEU A 705 -26.67 8.50 -33.13
C LEU A 705 -26.11 7.13 -33.52
N ILE A 706 -24.81 6.93 -33.35
CA ILE A 706 -24.13 5.64 -33.49
C ILE A 706 -23.36 5.39 -32.20
N ASP A 707 -23.64 4.27 -31.52
CA ASP A 707 -22.94 3.82 -30.31
C ASP A 707 -22.84 4.91 -29.20
N GLY A 708 -23.90 5.70 -29.04
CA GLY A 708 -23.96 6.82 -28.09
C GLY A 708 -23.28 8.13 -28.55
N VAL A 709 -22.59 8.12 -29.69
CA VAL A 709 -21.95 9.28 -30.32
C VAL A 709 -22.96 9.99 -31.24
N THR A 710 -23.14 11.29 -31.04
CA THR A 710 -23.88 12.16 -31.97
C THR A 710 -22.98 12.49 -33.15
N GLU A 711 -23.44 12.18 -34.37
CA GLU A 711 -22.78 12.55 -35.62
C GLU A 711 -23.65 13.51 -36.44
N ARG A 712 -23.03 14.43 -37.16
CA ARG A 712 -23.70 15.40 -38.03
C ARG A 712 -22.91 15.52 -39.32
N GLY A 713 -23.60 15.66 -40.46
CA GLY A 713 -22.96 15.78 -41.76
C GLY A 713 -23.95 16.03 -42.90
N CYS A 714 -23.46 15.96 -44.13
CA CYS A 714 -24.28 16.05 -45.34
C CYS A 714 -24.81 14.68 -45.76
N MET A 715 -26.08 14.61 -46.15
CA MET A 715 -26.75 13.37 -46.60
C MET A 715 -26.11 12.79 -47.88
N SER A 716 -25.56 13.66 -48.72
CA SER A 716 -24.85 13.31 -49.96
C SER A 716 -23.48 12.65 -49.73
N ASP A 717 -22.93 12.75 -48.51
CA ASP A 717 -21.62 12.20 -48.14
C ASP A 717 -21.73 10.86 -47.36
N LEU A 718 -22.96 10.36 -47.15
CA LEU A 718 -23.23 9.04 -46.54
C LEU A 718 -23.11 7.89 -47.55
N ALA A 719 -22.68 6.72 -47.10
CA ALA A 719 -22.76 5.51 -47.91
C ALA A 719 -24.23 5.10 -48.17
N ALA A 720 -24.49 4.38 -49.26
CA ALA A 720 -25.85 4.07 -49.71
C ALA A 720 -26.71 3.31 -48.66
N SER A 721 -26.10 2.47 -47.84
CA SER A 721 -26.75 1.79 -46.70
C SER A 721 -27.13 2.77 -45.58
N GLU A 722 -26.21 3.66 -45.21
CA GLU A 722 -26.40 4.67 -44.17
C GLU A 722 -27.45 5.71 -44.57
N HIS A 723 -27.38 6.18 -45.82
CA HIS A 723 -28.39 7.04 -46.43
C HIS A 723 -29.77 6.36 -46.34
N SER A 724 -29.86 5.06 -46.62
CA SER A 724 -31.11 4.28 -46.53
C SER A 724 -31.61 4.05 -45.10
N ALA A 725 -30.75 4.06 -44.09
CA ALA A 725 -31.13 4.04 -42.68
C ALA A 725 -31.63 5.43 -42.23
N CYS A 726 -30.91 6.50 -42.56
CA CYS A 726 -31.32 7.86 -42.25
C CYS A 726 -32.64 8.27 -42.93
N THR A 727 -32.90 7.84 -44.18
CA THR A 727 -34.21 8.04 -44.84
C THR A 727 -35.36 7.32 -44.13
N ARG A 728 -35.09 6.25 -43.35
CA ARG A 728 -36.09 5.51 -42.55
C ARG A 728 -36.21 6.02 -41.11
N GLY A 729 -35.43 7.03 -40.72
CA GLY A 729 -35.45 7.61 -39.37
C GLY A 729 -34.79 6.77 -38.27
N GLU A 730 -34.04 5.72 -38.63
CA GLU A 730 -33.34 4.86 -37.66
C GLU A 730 -32.21 5.63 -36.99
N ASN A 731 -32.40 6.03 -35.73
CA ASN A 731 -31.47 6.83 -34.94
C ASN A 731 -30.91 8.06 -35.70
N CYS A 732 -31.70 8.65 -36.59
CA CYS A 732 -31.27 9.71 -37.48
C CYS A 732 -32.42 10.67 -37.83
N LEU A 733 -32.13 11.96 -37.89
CA LEU A 733 -33.02 13.01 -38.39
C LEU A 733 -32.35 13.70 -39.58
N VAL A 734 -33.09 13.82 -40.69
CA VAL A 734 -32.67 14.53 -41.90
C VAL A 734 -33.46 15.83 -42.02
N CYS A 735 -32.81 16.92 -42.40
CA CYS A 735 -33.43 18.23 -42.58
C CYS A 735 -32.99 18.86 -43.92
N ASN A 736 -33.86 19.69 -44.48
CA ASN A 736 -33.71 20.23 -45.83
C ASN A 736 -33.78 21.76 -45.84
N SER A 737 -32.67 22.40 -45.42
CA SER A 737 -32.47 23.85 -45.56
C SER A 737 -31.00 24.12 -45.86
N ARG A 738 -30.72 24.59 -47.08
CA ARG A 738 -29.35 24.79 -47.60
C ARG A 738 -28.62 25.99 -46.99
N THR A 739 -29.33 26.85 -46.26
CA THR A 739 -28.85 28.17 -45.82
C THR A 739 -28.84 28.34 -44.30
N ASN A 740 -29.51 27.46 -43.55
CA ASN A 740 -29.77 27.67 -42.12
C ASN A 740 -29.07 26.64 -41.22
N ASN A 741 -28.13 25.83 -41.76
CA ASN A 741 -27.43 24.76 -41.03
C ASN A 741 -28.38 23.95 -40.15
N CYS A 742 -29.46 23.42 -40.74
CA CYS A 742 -30.62 22.92 -39.99
C CYS A 742 -30.32 21.72 -39.07
N ASN A 743 -29.17 21.06 -39.26
CA ASN A 743 -28.70 19.98 -38.38
C ASN A 743 -28.01 20.50 -37.11
N THR A 744 -28.32 21.72 -36.66
CA THR A 744 -27.83 22.33 -35.40
C THR A 744 -28.72 22.06 -34.18
N ALA A 745 -29.91 21.49 -34.35
CA ALA A 745 -30.82 21.17 -33.24
C ALA A 745 -30.20 20.19 -32.23
N GLN A 746 -30.61 20.27 -30.96
CA GLN A 746 -30.17 19.32 -29.92
C GLN A 746 -30.49 17.89 -30.35
N TYR A 747 -29.46 17.04 -30.39
CA TYR A 747 -29.59 15.65 -30.77
C TYR A 747 -28.68 14.76 -29.90
N PRO A 748 -29.19 13.66 -29.31
CA PRO A 748 -30.55 13.13 -29.43
C PRO A 748 -31.63 14.03 -28.80
N VAL A 749 -32.88 13.89 -29.25
CA VAL A 749 -34.01 14.70 -28.78
C VAL A 749 -34.43 14.25 -27.38
N ALA A 750 -34.56 15.21 -26.46
CA ALA A 750 -35.06 15.01 -25.09
C ALA A 750 -34.42 13.84 -24.31
N PRO A 751 -33.10 13.87 -24.04
CA PRO A 751 -32.44 12.87 -23.19
C PRO A 751 -33.08 12.72 -21.82
N LEU A 752 -33.11 11.49 -21.30
CA LEU A 752 -33.56 11.19 -19.94
C LEU A 752 -32.50 11.63 -18.92
N THR A 753 -32.96 12.23 -17.84
CA THR A 753 -32.13 12.62 -16.70
C THR A 753 -32.59 11.88 -15.44
N CYS A 754 -31.65 11.40 -14.62
CA CYS A 754 -31.93 10.65 -13.40
C CYS A 754 -30.89 11.02 -12.33
N PHE A 755 -31.30 11.06 -11.06
CA PHE A 755 -30.37 11.13 -9.94
C PHE A 755 -29.55 9.83 -9.89
N GLN A 756 -28.26 9.95 -9.57
CA GLN A 756 -27.27 8.88 -9.69
C GLN A 756 -26.36 8.94 -8.45
N CYS A 757 -26.39 7.89 -7.61
CA CYS A 757 -25.57 7.78 -6.40
C CYS A 757 -25.62 6.36 -5.80
N ASP A 758 -24.65 6.01 -4.94
CA ASP A 758 -24.67 4.85 -4.05
C ASP A 758 -24.34 5.31 -2.63
N SER A 759 -25.21 5.06 -1.65
CA SER A 759 -25.02 5.55 -0.29
C SER A 759 -23.77 4.99 0.44
N ARG A 760 -23.16 3.92 -0.09
CA ARG A 760 -21.92 3.34 0.44
C ARG A 760 -20.67 4.11 0.04
N THR A 761 -20.72 4.87 -1.07
CA THR A 761 -19.63 5.74 -1.54
C THR A 761 -19.95 7.22 -1.32
N ASP A 762 -21.21 7.61 -1.51
CA ASP A 762 -21.67 8.99 -1.56
C ASP A 762 -22.39 9.42 -0.26
N GLY A 763 -22.50 8.49 0.69
CA GLY A 763 -23.03 8.70 2.04
C GLY A 763 -24.56 8.79 2.15
N GLU A 764 -25.02 9.11 3.35
CA GLU A 764 -26.44 9.13 3.74
C GLU A 764 -27.30 10.10 2.90
N ASN A 765 -26.70 11.10 2.24
CA ASN A 765 -27.41 12.01 1.35
C ASN A 765 -28.07 11.29 0.16
N CYS A 766 -27.54 10.15 -0.29
CA CYS A 766 -28.20 9.34 -1.33
C CYS A 766 -29.50 8.67 -0.83
N LYS A 767 -29.59 8.37 0.48
CA LYS A 767 -30.78 7.81 1.15
C LYS A 767 -31.89 8.85 1.33
N ALA A 768 -31.53 10.13 1.48
CA ALA A 768 -32.46 11.26 1.60
C ALA A 768 -33.26 11.53 0.32
N ALA A 769 -34.28 12.40 0.40
CA ALA A 769 -35.01 12.87 -0.77
C ALA A 769 -34.14 13.82 -1.61
N GLN A 770 -34.04 13.55 -2.90
CA GLN A 770 -33.17 14.30 -3.81
C GLN A 770 -33.82 15.62 -4.25
N THR A 771 -33.02 16.68 -4.33
CA THR A 771 -33.46 18.01 -4.78
C THR A 771 -32.45 18.60 -5.77
N GLY A 772 -32.88 19.55 -6.59
CA GLY A 772 -32.07 20.11 -7.70
C GLY A 772 -32.44 19.51 -9.07
N GLU A 773 -31.57 19.71 -10.06
CA GLU A 773 -31.72 19.16 -11.41
C GLU A 773 -30.96 17.83 -11.53
N ALA A 774 -31.61 16.82 -12.12
CA ALA A 774 -31.00 15.52 -12.34
C ALA A 774 -30.02 15.54 -13.54
N PRO A 775 -28.84 14.90 -13.46
CA PRO A 775 -27.93 14.77 -14.60
C PRO A 775 -28.47 13.83 -15.68
N GLU A 776 -28.01 13.99 -16.93
CA GLU A 776 -28.27 13.04 -18.02
C GLU A 776 -27.74 11.63 -17.67
N CYS A 777 -28.35 10.60 -18.26
CA CYS A 777 -27.80 9.25 -18.18
C CYS A 777 -26.41 9.15 -18.85
N PRO A 778 -25.43 8.44 -18.27
CA PRO A 778 -24.04 8.41 -18.77
C PRO A 778 -23.95 7.90 -20.22
N THR A 779 -24.80 6.93 -20.56
CA THR A 779 -25.09 6.51 -21.93
C THR A 779 -26.50 6.95 -22.29
N TYR A 780 -26.68 7.52 -23.50
CA TYR A 780 -28.02 7.72 -24.05
C TYR A 780 -28.49 6.45 -24.74
N ASP A 781 -29.64 5.95 -24.31
CA ASP A 781 -30.41 4.89 -24.92
C ASP A 781 -31.90 5.24 -24.74
N THR A 782 -32.76 4.89 -25.70
CA THR A 782 -34.21 5.13 -25.63
C THR A 782 -34.92 4.17 -24.65
N ALA A 783 -34.27 3.07 -24.26
CA ALA A 783 -34.75 2.11 -23.26
C ALA A 783 -34.32 2.44 -21.81
N ASN A 784 -33.59 3.56 -21.61
CA ASN A 784 -33.17 4.03 -20.28
C ASN A 784 -34.36 4.30 -19.36
N LYS A 785 -34.18 3.96 -18.08
CA LYS A 785 -35.14 4.17 -16.99
C LYS A 785 -34.38 4.65 -15.76
N CYS A 786 -35.00 5.50 -14.95
CA CYS A 786 -34.44 5.90 -13.66
C CYS A 786 -34.85 4.90 -12.57
N TYR A 787 -33.92 4.52 -11.72
CA TYR A 787 -34.13 3.59 -10.60
C TYR A 787 -33.84 4.25 -9.25
N THR A 788 -34.57 3.80 -8.22
CA THR A 788 -34.17 3.89 -6.80
C THR A 788 -34.25 2.48 -6.22
N ILE A 789 -33.12 1.96 -5.74
CA ILE A 789 -32.95 0.59 -5.24
C ILE A 789 -32.52 0.71 -3.78
N VAL A 790 -33.28 0.13 -2.84
CA VAL A 790 -32.94 0.06 -1.42
C VAL A 790 -32.62 -1.39 -1.05
N GLN A 791 -31.50 -1.62 -0.36
CA GLN A 791 -31.03 -2.94 0.07
C GLN A 791 -31.53 -3.28 1.47
N SER A 792 -31.42 -4.54 1.89
CA SER A 792 -31.93 -5.03 3.19
C SER A 792 -31.22 -4.42 4.41
N ASN A 793 -30.03 -3.84 4.24
CA ASN A 793 -29.31 -3.08 5.26
C ASN A 793 -29.63 -1.57 5.24
N GLY A 794 -30.51 -1.11 4.36
CA GLY A 794 -30.90 0.30 4.19
C GLY A 794 -30.08 1.09 3.17
N ASP A 795 -29.04 0.51 2.56
CA ASP A 795 -28.26 1.19 1.52
C ASP A 795 -29.09 1.47 0.28
N THR A 796 -28.87 2.62 -0.33
CA THR A 796 -29.69 3.14 -1.43
C THR A 796 -28.81 3.45 -2.64
N VAL A 797 -29.19 2.90 -3.79
CA VAL A 797 -28.56 3.14 -5.09
C VAL A 797 -29.57 3.78 -6.02
N ARG A 798 -29.21 4.91 -6.62
CA ARG A 798 -29.95 5.58 -7.69
C ARG A 798 -29.14 5.49 -8.96
N LYS A 799 -29.76 5.12 -10.09
CA LYS A 799 -29.06 5.01 -11.39
C LYS A 799 -29.98 5.11 -12.59
N CYS A 800 -29.40 5.35 -13.76
CA CYS A 800 -30.01 4.97 -15.03
C CYS A 800 -29.73 3.48 -15.33
N SER A 801 -30.66 2.81 -16.00
CA SER A 801 -30.38 1.52 -16.65
C SER A 801 -31.35 1.23 -17.80
N THR A 802 -30.88 0.49 -18.80
CA THR A 802 -31.70 -0.06 -19.89
C THR A 802 -32.31 -1.41 -19.54
N ALA A 803 -31.82 -2.08 -18.49
CA ALA A 803 -32.21 -3.43 -18.09
C ALA A 803 -33.69 -3.54 -17.65
N ALA A 804 -34.15 -4.78 -17.45
CA ALA A 804 -35.47 -5.06 -16.89
C ALA A 804 -35.50 -4.76 -15.38
N ARG A 805 -36.69 -4.47 -14.82
CA ARG A 805 -36.84 -4.16 -13.38
C ARG A 805 -36.43 -5.35 -12.51
N GLU A 806 -36.67 -6.55 -13.01
CA GLU A 806 -36.45 -7.83 -12.36
C GLU A 806 -34.95 -8.11 -12.19
N VAL A 807 -34.11 -7.60 -13.09
CA VAL A 807 -32.64 -7.69 -13.02
C VAL A 807 -32.10 -6.70 -12.00
N GLU A 808 -32.60 -5.47 -11.98
CA GLU A 808 -32.04 -4.38 -11.17
C GLU A 808 -32.59 -4.31 -9.74
N CYS A 809 -33.80 -4.83 -9.51
CA CYS A 809 -34.47 -4.86 -8.22
C CYS A 809 -34.43 -6.24 -7.53
N GLY A 810 -33.83 -7.27 -8.16
CA GLY A 810 -34.07 -8.68 -7.81
C GLY A 810 -33.72 -9.11 -6.37
N THR A 811 -32.85 -8.36 -5.69
CA THR A 811 -32.42 -8.60 -4.29
C THR A 811 -32.70 -7.41 -3.36
N ALA A 812 -33.50 -6.43 -3.80
CA ALA A 812 -33.79 -5.20 -3.08
C ALA A 812 -34.89 -5.39 -2.01
N SER A 813 -34.80 -4.63 -0.92
CA SER A 813 -35.87 -4.53 0.10
C SER A 813 -37.00 -3.59 -0.34
N GLY A 814 -36.68 -2.57 -1.13
CA GLY A 814 -37.63 -1.69 -1.81
C GLY A 814 -37.05 -1.20 -3.14
N CYS A 815 -37.85 -1.17 -4.22
CA CYS A 815 -37.34 -0.75 -5.53
C CYS A 815 -38.40 -0.10 -6.42
N GLU A 816 -38.12 1.12 -6.87
CA GLU A 816 -38.95 1.91 -7.78
C GLU A 816 -38.21 2.20 -9.10
N VAL A 817 -38.98 2.20 -10.19
CA VAL A 817 -38.50 2.51 -11.55
C VAL A 817 -39.45 3.49 -12.22
N CYS A 818 -38.92 4.46 -12.96
CA CYS A 818 -39.70 5.50 -13.62
C CYS A 818 -39.04 6.03 -14.91
N LEU A 819 -39.84 6.64 -15.78
CA LEU A 819 -39.52 6.88 -17.21
C LEU A 819 -39.52 8.36 -17.60
N PHE A 820 -39.36 9.29 -16.65
CA PHE A 820 -39.37 10.73 -16.89
C PHE A 820 -38.26 11.45 -16.12
N ARG A 821 -37.89 12.65 -16.60
CA ARG A 821 -36.75 13.41 -16.09
C ARG A 821 -36.84 13.65 -14.58
N GLY A 822 -35.77 13.33 -13.86
CA GLY A 822 -35.63 13.56 -12.42
C GLY A 822 -36.65 12.83 -11.55
N CYS A 823 -37.25 11.72 -12.02
CA CYS A 823 -38.35 11.07 -11.32
C CYS A 823 -37.95 10.28 -10.05
N ASN A 824 -36.68 9.88 -9.93
CA ASN A 824 -36.18 9.01 -8.87
C ASN A 824 -35.73 9.77 -7.60
N THR A 825 -36.59 10.67 -7.10
CA THR A 825 -36.29 11.62 -6.01
C THR A 825 -36.65 11.18 -4.59
N LYS A 826 -37.52 10.19 -4.39
CA LYS A 826 -38.02 9.81 -3.05
C LYS A 826 -36.90 9.40 -2.09
N ALA A 827 -37.06 9.68 -0.80
CA ALA A 827 -36.21 9.12 0.25
C ALA A 827 -36.38 7.59 0.35
N ASN A 828 -35.39 6.89 0.89
CA ASN A 828 -35.40 5.43 1.04
C ASN A 828 -36.62 4.93 1.84
N SER A 829 -36.96 5.62 2.94
CA SER A 829 -38.14 5.37 3.79
C SER A 829 -39.50 5.57 3.09
N ALA A 830 -39.51 6.18 1.90
CA ALA A 830 -40.68 6.39 1.06
C ALA A 830 -40.60 5.63 -0.28
N THR A 831 -39.60 4.77 -0.46
CA THR A 831 -39.37 3.96 -1.68
C THR A 831 -40.05 2.60 -1.52
N GLY A 832 -41.20 2.42 -2.17
CA GLY A 832 -42.00 1.20 -2.06
C GLY A 832 -41.77 0.20 -3.18
N ASN A 833 -42.23 -1.04 -2.99
CA ASN A 833 -42.34 -2.01 -4.08
C ASN A 833 -43.56 -1.67 -4.96
N THR A 834 -43.39 -0.69 -5.84
CA THR A 834 -44.44 -0.22 -6.77
C THR A 834 -44.27 -0.82 -8.17
N GLU A 835 -45.40 -1.13 -8.79
CA GLU A 835 -45.54 -1.75 -10.11
C GLU A 835 -46.27 -0.77 -11.07
N PRO A 836 -45.93 -0.72 -12.37
CA PRO A 836 -46.67 0.07 -13.36
C PRO A 836 -48.14 -0.39 -13.54
N PRO A 837 -49.03 0.48 -14.07
CA PRO A 837 -50.46 0.21 -14.15
C PRO A 837 -50.84 -0.94 -15.10
N VAL A 838 -51.74 -1.82 -14.62
CA VAL A 838 -52.13 -3.11 -15.20
C VAL A 838 -53.08 -3.00 -16.41
N ARG A 839 -53.01 -3.97 -17.35
CA ARG A 839 -54.03 -4.17 -18.40
C ARG A 839 -54.37 -5.64 -18.72
N THR A 840 -55.29 -6.21 -17.92
CA THR A 840 -56.42 -7.09 -18.30
C THR A 840 -56.23 -8.38 -19.16
N THR A 841 -56.61 -9.53 -18.56
CA THR A 841 -57.40 -10.68 -19.13
C THR A 841 -56.77 -11.59 -20.22
N THR A 842 -57.01 -12.91 -20.35
CA THR A 842 -58.00 -13.89 -19.79
C THR A 842 -57.39 -15.35 -19.74
N PRO A 843 -58.08 -16.52 -19.45
CA PRO A 843 -57.51 -17.51 -18.51
C PRO A 843 -57.46 -19.03 -18.87
N GLY A 844 -56.66 -19.80 -18.10
CA GLY A 844 -56.83 -21.25 -17.81
C GLY A 844 -56.29 -22.26 -18.85
N PRO A 845 -56.33 -23.60 -18.59
CA PRO A 845 -56.82 -24.28 -17.38
C PRO A 845 -55.90 -25.38 -16.73
N ILE A 846 -55.93 -25.45 -15.38
CA ILE A 846 -56.10 -26.62 -14.46
C ILE A 846 -55.38 -27.98 -14.71
N ASN A 847 -54.89 -28.60 -13.62
CA ASN A 847 -55.00 -30.04 -13.20
C ASN A 847 -53.65 -30.66 -12.75
N ASP A 848 -53.60 -31.68 -11.87
CA ASP A 848 -54.19 -31.87 -10.53
C ASP A 848 -53.49 -33.07 -9.82
N ALA A 849 -53.56 -33.16 -8.48
CA ALA A 849 -53.35 -34.38 -7.66
C ALA A 849 -52.01 -35.19 -7.80
N SER A 850 -51.73 -36.22 -6.98
CA SER A 850 -51.76 -36.32 -5.50
C SER A 850 -50.88 -37.49 -4.97
N THR A 851 -50.39 -37.38 -3.74
CA THR A 851 -50.12 -38.48 -2.76
C THR A 851 -49.42 -39.80 -3.17
N ALA A 852 -48.12 -39.91 -2.82
CA ALA A 852 -47.51 -40.89 -1.88
C ALA A 852 -47.65 -42.44 -2.04
N VAL A 853 -46.89 -43.18 -1.19
CA VAL A 853 -47.13 -44.52 -0.56
C VAL A 853 -46.08 -45.64 -0.86
N VAL A 854 -45.31 -46.02 0.20
CA VAL A 854 -44.75 -47.39 0.50
C VAL A 854 -43.66 -47.95 -0.46
N SER A 855 -42.76 -48.89 -0.11
CA SER A 855 -42.10 -49.36 1.15
C SER A 855 -41.15 -50.52 0.79
N CYS A 856 -40.11 -50.81 1.59
CA CYS A 856 -39.92 -52.17 2.17
C CYS A 856 -38.76 -52.26 3.18
N THR A 857 -38.75 -53.36 3.94
CA THR A 857 -37.83 -53.64 5.06
C THR A 857 -37.05 -54.93 4.85
N VAL A 858 -35.98 -55.14 5.64
CA VAL A 858 -35.53 -56.38 6.32
C VAL A 858 -34.30 -55.96 7.17
N LYS A 859 -34.25 -55.98 8.51
CA LYS A 859 -34.34 -57.08 9.53
C LYS A 859 -33.18 -58.10 9.39
N LEU A 860 -32.60 -58.70 10.45
CA LEU A 860 -32.96 -58.89 11.87
C LEU A 860 -31.72 -59.41 12.68
N VAL A 861 -31.88 -59.69 14.00
CA VAL A 861 -31.02 -60.58 14.87
C VAL A 861 -29.64 -60.02 15.33
N MET A 862 -29.18 -60.10 16.60
CA MET A 862 -29.80 -60.40 17.92
C MET A 862 -28.91 -59.99 19.13
N MET A 863 -29.54 -59.82 20.31
CA MET A 863 -29.13 -60.13 21.72
C MET A 863 -27.73 -59.68 22.25
N LEU A 864 -27.58 -58.95 23.39
CA LEU A 864 -27.91 -59.23 24.82
C LEU A 864 -27.01 -60.29 25.49
N GLY A 865 -26.57 -60.18 26.76
CA GLY A 865 -26.77 -59.16 27.83
C GLY A 865 -25.42 -58.77 28.52
N MET A 866 -25.32 -58.02 29.63
CA MET A 866 -26.15 -57.94 30.87
C MET A 866 -26.29 -59.29 31.59
N TRP A 867 -26.03 -59.44 32.91
CA TRP A 867 -25.95 -58.45 34.01
C TRP A 867 -25.01 -58.88 35.18
N LEU A 868 -25.00 -58.08 36.27
CA LEU A 868 -24.20 -58.25 37.50
C LEU A 868 -24.58 -59.47 38.35
N ILE A 869 -23.70 -59.87 39.29
CA ILE A 869 -23.91 -59.73 40.77
C ILE A 869 -22.64 -60.13 41.58
N TRP A 870 -22.54 -59.61 42.82
CA TRP A 870 -21.47 -59.74 43.82
C TRP A 870 -20.95 -61.17 44.14
N ALA A 871 -19.71 -61.30 44.64
CA ALA A 871 -19.43 -61.29 46.11
C ALA A 871 -18.04 -61.83 46.51
N HIS A 872 -17.06 -60.94 46.78
CA HIS A 872 -16.36 -60.83 48.08
C HIS A 872 -15.35 -59.68 48.09
#